data_AF-A0A290ZDK9-F1
#
_entry.id   AF-A0A290ZDK9-F1
#
_cell.length_a   1.000
_cell.length_b   1.000
_cell.length_c   1.000
_cell.angle_alpha   90.00
_cell.angle_beta   90.00
_cell.angle_gamma   90.00
#
_symmetry.space_group_name_H-M   'P 1'
#
loop_
_entity.id
_entity.type
_entity.pdbx_description
1 polymer ?
#
loop_
_entity_poly.entity_id
_entity_poly.type
_entity_poly.pdbx_seq_one_letter_code
_entity_poly.pdbx_strand_id
1 'polypeptide(L)'
;MSAAERTARGWPGLDLLARLPAWSRFVLVTLAVLVCGVVASRPATAAKDEPLTGDAATAAAAVDALRHPSAADPLAAFPADFDAVMGRSPSAVPAGDGTLRAADPSGDCSGPAGATSWDFDLACKSHDLGYDLLRYAEIKGQPLPQSARRELDTRLELDMHDRCRANPRGSESQCHAVASVYAAGLEFNSWRQRWSAPGHEPVLAWGFGSAVVVLLLLARVPGARARRGGGPGEGDGGPEAARPAPLPASPDRYATFLRLASLGLVVAGQSLLTLSRWSGFGAPWLWVAAWVLQAVPVFFFAGGHANLLAWQAVRADHGGYGRYLTGRLTWLLRPVLAFVLAWLVLPLPLQLLDVPEDGVELFGRLIAQPLWFVGVYLVAVAATPLMAALHRRARLLTPFALVALMAVVDAVRVAHEWRTGGYATLVLGALLLQQLGFCYADGSLARVRRSAYAGLALVSAPALAALLALGGHPGAAVALPGDDVEGAGSPTVLLLVLALGQLCLVMLLRERATAWLAGGTPWRVVHYARTAPMTLYLGYLTALAAVVGSLGLLDSPSTAVTWLLTSGVPRWPALLVLLLLPLLRAFHRFERHQALPLCRTRETHRTRLAVTLGVGYGALGVVGFVVTGFAGQAGSLGGLQVDALQNLIHLLLGWYLVHVARSGACHDRGPWLLTALACVPPMLVLEPTSSVLALHGATIAVALLACAAKQDQQRAPEHWQPREALHHP
;
A
#
# COMPACT_ATOMS: atom_id res chain seq x y z
N MET A 1 -34.10 12.33 -19.38
CA MET A 1 -33.06 12.35 -18.32
C MET A 1 -31.81 13.05 -18.84
N SER A 2 -31.50 14.23 -18.30
CA SER A 2 -30.35 15.03 -18.75
C SER A 2 -29.02 14.39 -18.31
N ALA A 3 -27.90 14.74 -18.95
CA ALA A 3 -26.57 14.29 -18.52
C ALA A 3 -26.24 14.69 -17.07
N ALA A 4 -26.87 15.76 -16.56
CA ALA A 4 -26.72 16.24 -15.18
C ALA A 4 -27.46 15.36 -14.14
N GLU A 5 -28.56 14.68 -14.51
CA GLU A 5 -29.24 13.73 -13.61
C GLU A 5 -28.47 12.40 -13.47
N ARG A 6 -27.66 12.04 -14.48
CA ARG A 6 -26.82 10.84 -14.44
C ARG A 6 -25.55 11.02 -13.60
N THR A 7 -25.05 12.25 -13.44
CA THR A 7 -23.86 12.55 -12.64
C THR A 7 -24.14 12.66 -11.14
N ALA A 8 -25.42 12.84 -10.73
CA ALA A 8 -25.81 12.93 -9.34
C ALA A 8 -26.00 11.57 -8.63
N ARG A 9 -26.03 10.45 -9.38
CA ARG A 9 -26.13 9.10 -8.79
C ARG A 9 -24.73 8.60 -8.44
N GLY A 10 -24.55 8.17 -7.18
CA GLY A 10 -23.30 7.63 -6.67
C GLY A 10 -22.90 6.33 -7.38
N TRP A 11 -21.79 5.72 -6.94
CA TRP A 11 -21.37 4.43 -7.47
C TRP A 11 -22.49 3.41 -7.22
N PRO A 12 -22.98 2.68 -8.25
CA PRO A 12 -24.15 1.81 -8.12
C PRO A 12 -23.97 0.70 -7.08
N GLY A 13 -22.74 0.26 -6.82
CA GLY A 13 -22.44 -0.68 -5.73
C GLY A 13 -22.61 -0.06 -4.33
N LEU A 14 -22.28 1.22 -4.14
CA LEU A 14 -22.54 1.94 -2.88
C LEU A 14 -24.03 2.23 -2.72
N ASP A 15 -24.74 2.51 -3.81
CA ASP A 15 -26.20 2.66 -3.78
C ASP A 15 -26.90 1.32 -3.50
N LEU A 16 -26.38 0.20 -4.02
CA LEU A 16 -26.86 -1.15 -3.72
C LEU A 16 -26.60 -1.51 -2.26
N LEU A 17 -25.38 -1.31 -1.76
CA LEU A 17 -25.02 -1.48 -0.35
C LEU A 17 -25.90 -0.60 0.55
N ALA A 18 -26.07 0.67 0.22
CA ALA A 18 -26.89 1.60 1.00
C ALA A 18 -28.39 1.26 0.98
N ARG A 19 -28.86 0.44 0.03
CA ARG A 19 -30.24 -0.10 0.01
C ARG A 19 -30.40 -1.32 0.91
N LEU A 20 -29.32 -1.99 1.28
CA LEU A 20 -29.38 -3.14 2.18
C LEU A 20 -29.69 -2.70 3.63
N PRO A 21 -30.39 -3.55 4.40
CA PRO A 21 -30.54 -3.38 5.84
C PRO A 21 -29.18 -3.15 6.52
N ALA A 22 -29.19 -2.41 7.63
CA ALA A 22 -27.95 -2.10 8.37
C ALA A 22 -27.19 -3.37 8.79
N TRP A 23 -27.92 -4.42 9.18
CA TRP A 23 -27.32 -5.71 9.55
C TRP A 23 -26.64 -6.39 8.35
N SER A 24 -27.27 -6.42 7.16
CA SER A 24 -26.67 -7.04 5.97
C SER A 24 -25.43 -6.29 5.50
N ARG A 25 -25.45 -4.95 5.59
CA ARG A 25 -24.24 -4.12 5.32
C ARG A 25 -23.12 -4.44 6.30
N PHE A 26 -23.45 -4.53 7.59
CA PHE A 26 -22.47 -4.87 8.62
C PHE A 26 -21.84 -6.23 8.36
N VAL A 27 -22.64 -7.26 8.06
CA VAL A 27 -22.16 -8.61 7.75
C VAL A 27 -21.24 -8.61 6.52
N LEU A 28 -21.66 -7.99 5.41
CA LEU A 28 -20.86 -7.94 4.18
C LEU A 28 -19.53 -7.20 4.36
N VAL A 29 -19.55 -6.04 5.03
CA VAL A 29 -18.33 -5.28 5.31
C VAL A 29 -17.43 -6.07 6.27
N THR A 30 -18.00 -6.68 7.31
CA THR A 30 -17.23 -7.48 8.26
C THR A 30 -16.57 -8.67 7.57
N LEU A 31 -17.28 -9.37 6.69
CA LEU A 31 -16.72 -10.50 5.95
C LEU A 31 -15.61 -10.04 4.99
N ALA A 32 -15.81 -8.94 4.26
CA ALA A 32 -14.78 -8.38 3.39
C ALA A 32 -13.54 -7.94 4.18
N VAL A 33 -13.73 -7.31 5.34
CA VAL A 33 -12.64 -6.89 6.21
C VAL A 33 -11.93 -8.06 6.85
N LEU A 34 -12.64 -9.11 7.25
CA LEU A 34 -12.04 -10.32 7.79
C LEU A 34 -11.14 -10.97 6.72
N VAL A 35 -11.61 -11.07 5.47
CA VAL A 35 -10.79 -11.56 4.35
C VAL A 35 -9.57 -10.67 4.12
N CYS A 36 -9.75 -9.35 4.00
CA CYS A 36 -8.61 -8.44 3.77
C CYS A 36 -7.64 -8.42 4.95
N GLY A 37 -8.16 -8.48 6.18
CA GLY A 37 -7.41 -8.49 7.42
C GLY A 37 -6.56 -9.74 7.53
N VAL A 38 -7.17 -10.93 7.33
CA VAL A 38 -6.46 -12.22 7.31
C VAL A 38 -5.33 -12.23 6.28
N VAL A 39 -5.51 -11.59 5.12
CA VAL A 39 -4.44 -11.51 4.11
C VAL A 39 -3.37 -10.49 4.48
N ALA A 40 -3.76 -9.29 4.90
CA ALA A 40 -2.84 -8.22 5.27
C ALA A 40 -1.95 -8.60 6.46
N SER A 41 -2.37 -9.58 7.25
CA SER A 41 -1.71 -10.00 8.46
C SER A 41 -0.83 -11.25 8.29
N ARG A 42 -0.81 -11.87 7.10
CA ARG A 42 0.04 -13.05 6.84
C ARG A 42 1.51 -12.64 6.93
N PRO A 43 2.37 -13.42 7.60
CA PRO A 43 3.80 -13.14 7.63
C PRO A 43 4.42 -13.28 6.24
N ALA A 44 5.62 -12.72 6.07
CA ALA A 44 6.46 -12.99 4.91
C ALA A 44 6.84 -14.48 4.85
N THR A 45 7.11 -14.99 3.64
CA THR A 45 7.70 -16.31 3.49
C THR A 45 9.16 -16.30 3.96
N ALA A 46 9.49 -17.27 4.82
CA ALA A 46 10.82 -17.37 5.43
C ALA A 46 11.77 -18.28 4.65
N ALA A 47 11.26 -19.31 3.97
CA ALA A 47 12.08 -20.31 3.29
C ALA A 47 12.74 -19.73 2.03
N LYS A 48 14.04 -19.98 1.90
CA LYS A 48 14.84 -19.72 0.69
C LYS A 48 15.16 -21.05 0.02
N ASP A 49 15.29 -21.07 -1.30
CA ASP A 49 15.71 -22.25 -2.08
C ASP A 49 17.22 -22.55 -1.95
N GLU A 50 17.76 -22.41 -0.74
CA GLU A 50 19.16 -22.72 -0.42
C GLU A 50 19.24 -24.14 0.18
N PRO A 51 20.25 -24.96 -0.18
CA PRO A 51 20.44 -26.26 0.44
C PRO A 51 20.61 -26.12 1.95
N LEU A 52 19.85 -26.89 2.73
CA LEU A 52 19.96 -26.92 4.19
C LEU A 52 21.32 -27.47 4.61
N THR A 53 21.90 -26.86 5.65
CA THR A 53 23.22 -27.25 6.18
C THR A 53 23.23 -27.32 7.70
N GLY A 54 24.17 -28.10 8.26
CA GLY A 54 24.41 -28.17 9.71
C GLY A 54 23.16 -28.53 10.52
N ASP A 55 22.89 -27.72 11.55
CA ASP A 55 21.79 -27.93 12.50
C ASP A 55 20.41 -27.90 11.84
N ALA A 56 20.22 -27.09 10.79
CA ALA A 56 18.95 -27.02 10.07
C ALA A 56 18.68 -28.27 9.23
N ALA A 57 19.73 -28.85 8.62
CA ALA A 57 19.61 -30.15 7.95
C ALA A 57 19.27 -31.27 8.94
N THR A 58 19.85 -31.23 10.15
CA THR A 58 19.54 -32.18 11.23
C THR A 58 18.10 -32.02 11.72
N ALA A 59 17.64 -30.78 11.91
CA ALA A 59 16.24 -30.50 12.26
C ALA A 59 15.25 -31.00 11.18
N ALA A 60 15.61 -30.88 9.89
CA ALA A 60 14.79 -31.44 8.81
C ALA A 60 14.70 -32.97 8.87
N ALA A 61 15.80 -33.66 9.20
CA ALA A 61 15.80 -35.11 9.41
C ALA A 61 14.94 -35.51 10.64
N ALA A 62 14.99 -34.73 11.73
CA ALA A 62 14.12 -34.93 12.89
C ALA A 62 12.64 -34.77 12.51
N VAL A 63 12.28 -33.75 11.72
CA VAL A 63 10.91 -33.58 11.20
C VAL A 63 10.50 -34.78 10.33
N ASP A 64 11.39 -35.31 9.51
CA ASP A 64 11.11 -36.51 8.71
C ASP A 64 10.89 -37.76 9.57
N ALA A 65 11.62 -37.90 10.68
CA ALA A 65 11.38 -38.97 11.66
C ALA A 65 10.01 -38.83 12.36
N LEU A 66 9.57 -37.60 12.66
CA LEU A 66 8.26 -37.32 13.27
C LEU A 66 7.10 -37.62 12.31
N ARG A 67 7.26 -37.31 11.01
CA ARG A 67 6.20 -37.55 10.02
C ARG A 67 6.09 -39.01 9.59
N HIS A 68 7.18 -39.79 9.76
CA HIS A 68 7.24 -41.22 9.47
C HIS A 68 7.56 -42.07 10.72
N PRO A 69 6.62 -42.16 11.67
CA PRO A 69 6.83 -42.89 12.91
C PRO A 69 7.14 -44.37 12.65
N SER A 70 8.08 -44.91 13.42
CA SER A 70 8.53 -46.31 13.32
C SER A 70 8.84 -46.88 14.70
N ALA A 71 9.32 -48.13 14.76
CA ALA A 71 9.81 -48.71 16.01
C ALA A 71 11.20 -48.19 16.42
N ALA A 72 11.89 -47.45 15.54
CA ALA A 72 13.17 -46.82 15.87
C ALA A 72 12.97 -45.59 16.76
N ASP A 73 13.97 -45.26 17.57
CA ASP A 73 13.94 -44.08 18.44
C ASP A 73 13.95 -42.79 17.58
N PRO A 74 12.86 -41.99 17.59
CA PRO A 74 12.79 -40.76 16.80
C PRO A 74 13.76 -39.68 17.30
N LEU A 75 14.22 -39.75 18.55
CA LEU A 75 15.13 -38.76 19.13
C LEU A 75 16.56 -38.88 18.59
N ALA A 76 16.92 -40.01 17.98
CA ALA A 76 18.23 -40.19 17.36
C ALA A 76 18.51 -39.18 16.22
N ALA A 77 17.45 -38.59 15.64
CA ALA A 77 17.55 -37.59 14.58
C ALA A 77 17.57 -36.14 15.11
N PHE A 78 17.37 -35.90 16.41
CA PHE A 78 17.26 -34.55 16.96
C PHE A 78 18.62 -33.83 17.00
N PRO A 79 18.64 -32.49 16.81
CA PRO A 79 19.85 -31.70 17.04
C PRO A 79 20.34 -31.84 18.49
N ALA A 80 21.66 -31.97 18.67
CA ALA A 80 22.26 -32.26 19.97
C ALA A 80 22.03 -31.16 21.04
N ASP A 81 21.84 -29.91 20.61
CA ASP A 81 21.57 -28.75 21.46
C ASP A 81 20.10 -28.32 21.45
N PHE A 82 19.20 -29.11 20.86
CA PHE A 82 17.77 -28.81 20.77
C PHE A 82 17.17 -28.46 22.14
N ASP A 83 17.43 -29.30 23.15
CA ASP A 83 16.92 -29.12 24.52
C ASP A 83 17.36 -27.79 25.12
N ALA A 84 18.62 -27.39 24.90
CA ALA A 84 19.18 -26.16 25.42
C ALA A 84 18.64 -24.92 24.70
N VAL A 85 18.42 -25.00 23.38
CA VAL A 85 17.92 -23.89 22.57
C VAL A 85 16.41 -23.69 22.76
N MET A 86 15.65 -24.79 22.77
CA MET A 86 14.18 -24.74 22.84
C MET A 86 13.64 -24.83 24.27
N GLY A 87 14.46 -25.19 25.25
CA GLY A 87 14.03 -25.38 26.64
C GLY A 87 13.06 -26.56 26.79
N ARG A 88 13.29 -27.64 26.03
CA ARG A 88 12.44 -28.85 25.97
C ARG A 88 13.19 -30.06 26.49
N SER A 89 12.45 -31.10 26.90
CA SER A 89 13.03 -32.39 27.28
C SER A 89 12.22 -33.53 26.65
N PRO A 90 12.39 -33.76 25.33
CA PRO A 90 11.61 -34.74 24.60
C PRO A 90 11.97 -36.17 25.01
N SER A 91 11.00 -37.07 24.94
CA SER A 91 11.16 -38.50 25.23
C SER A 91 10.49 -39.34 24.14
N ALA A 92 11.01 -40.55 23.90
CA ALA A 92 10.36 -41.53 23.03
C ALA A 92 9.23 -42.23 23.79
N VAL A 93 8.00 -42.06 23.34
CA VAL A 93 6.79 -42.58 23.96
C VAL A 93 6.15 -43.62 23.03
N PRO A 94 5.83 -44.83 23.51
CA PRO A 94 5.15 -45.83 22.69
C PRO A 94 3.70 -45.42 22.40
N ALA A 95 3.33 -45.49 21.12
CA ALA A 95 1.95 -45.31 20.66
C ALA A 95 1.22 -46.66 20.55
N GLY A 96 -0.11 -46.60 20.55
CA GLY A 96 -0.97 -47.80 20.49
C GLY A 96 -0.92 -48.57 19.16
N ASP A 97 -0.24 -48.03 18.16
CA ASP A 97 -0.01 -48.62 16.84
C ASP A 97 1.31 -49.39 16.73
N GLY A 98 2.08 -49.49 17.82
CA GLY A 98 3.38 -50.17 17.87
C GLY A 98 4.56 -49.30 17.42
N THR A 99 4.35 -48.00 17.17
CA THR A 99 5.41 -47.04 16.85
C THR A 99 5.89 -46.28 18.09
N LEU A 100 7.07 -45.67 18.01
CA LEU A 100 7.57 -44.71 18.98
C LEU A 100 7.36 -43.28 18.47
N ARG A 101 6.87 -42.40 19.36
CA ARG A 101 6.65 -40.97 19.08
C ARG A 101 7.56 -40.14 19.96
N ALA A 102 8.21 -39.13 19.38
CA ALA A 102 8.87 -38.10 20.18
C ALA A 102 7.78 -37.20 20.77
N ALA A 103 7.73 -37.05 22.10
CA ALA A 103 6.82 -36.12 22.78
C ALA A 103 7.51 -35.56 24.03
N ASP A 104 7.24 -34.29 24.36
CA ASP A 104 7.64 -33.69 25.63
C ASP A 104 6.59 -34.04 26.69
N PRO A 105 6.90 -34.90 27.69
CA PRO A 105 5.92 -35.31 28.70
C PRO A 105 5.43 -34.16 29.57
N SER A 106 6.23 -33.09 29.70
CA SER A 106 5.94 -31.90 30.48
C SER A 106 5.19 -30.81 29.71
N GLY A 107 5.09 -30.96 28.38
CA GLY A 107 4.31 -30.07 27.54
C GLY A 107 2.81 -30.26 27.70
N ASP A 108 2.04 -29.22 27.42
CA ASP A 108 0.59 -29.29 27.25
C ASP A 108 0.24 -29.36 25.76
N CYS A 109 -0.90 -29.99 25.42
CA CYS A 109 -1.42 -29.95 24.06
C CYS A 109 -2.01 -28.56 23.75
N SER A 110 -1.43 -27.85 22.78
CA SER A 110 -1.80 -26.47 22.42
C SER A 110 -3.12 -26.32 21.62
N GLY A 111 -4.02 -27.30 21.68
CA GLY A 111 -5.27 -27.34 20.90
C GLY A 111 -6.33 -26.32 21.37
N PRO A 112 -7.18 -25.79 20.47
CA PRO A 112 -8.14 -24.73 20.78
C PRO A 112 -9.24 -25.10 21.79
N ALA A 113 -9.42 -26.39 22.11
CA ALA A 113 -10.31 -26.84 23.19
C ALA A 113 -9.59 -27.67 24.28
N GLY A 114 -8.26 -27.62 24.35
CA GLY A 114 -7.45 -28.35 25.33
C GLY A 114 -7.55 -29.88 25.18
N ALA A 115 -7.34 -30.60 26.28
CA ALA A 115 -7.41 -32.06 26.31
C ALA A 115 -8.81 -32.54 25.90
N THR A 116 -8.89 -33.28 24.79
CA THR A 116 -10.15 -33.85 24.30
C THR A 116 -10.50 -35.14 25.05
N SER A 117 -11.78 -35.49 25.08
CA SER A 117 -12.22 -36.77 25.65
C SER A 117 -11.72 -37.98 24.86
N TRP A 118 -11.17 -37.82 23.65
CA TRP A 118 -10.71 -38.90 22.76
C TRP A 118 -9.20 -39.19 22.82
N ASP A 119 -8.47 -38.55 23.74
CA ASP A 119 -7.07 -38.84 24.03
C ASP A 119 -6.14 -38.63 22.82
N PHE A 120 -6.22 -37.44 22.24
CA PHE A 120 -5.30 -36.95 21.20
C PHE A 120 -3.99 -36.38 21.75
N ASP A 121 -3.74 -36.53 23.06
CA ASP A 121 -2.66 -35.85 23.78
C ASP A 121 -1.27 -36.19 23.22
N LEU A 122 -0.97 -37.47 23.04
CA LEU A 122 0.32 -37.90 22.50
C LEU A 122 0.58 -37.38 21.08
N ALA A 123 -0.43 -37.44 20.21
CA ALA A 123 -0.33 -36.94 18.84
C ALA A 123 -0.08 -35.43 18.82
N CYS A 124 -0.81 -34.70 19.66
CA CYS A 124 -0.67 -33.25 19.80
C CYS A 124 0.71 -32.85 20.33
N LYS A 125 1.23 -33.52 21.37
CA LYS A 125 2.57 -33.26 21.92
C LYS A 125 3.69 -33.57 20.93
N SER A 126 3.51 -34.61 20.12
CA SER A 126 4.46 -34.96 19.07
C SER A 126 4.46 -33.92 17.94
N HIS A 127 3.27 -33.43 17.57
CA HIS A 127 3.12 -32.33 16.63
C HIS A 127 3.73 -31.02 17.13
N ASP A 128 3.53 -30.67 18.40
CA ASP A 128 4.12 -29.47 19.02
C ASP A 128 5.66 -29.51 19.00
N LEU A 129 6.28 -30.69 19.19
CA LEU A 129 7.74 -30.85 19.00
C LEU A 129 8.17 -30.66 17.55
N GLY A 130 7.38 -31.13 16.59
CA GLY A 130 7.62 -30.84 15.17
C GLY A 130 7.62 -29.34 14.88
N TYR A 131 6.70 -28.61 15.51
CA TYR A 131 6.65 -27.15 15.44
C TYR A 131 7.86 -26.48 16.12
N ASP A 132 8.34 -27.02 17.23
CA ASP A 132 9.56 -26.56 17.89
C ASP A 132 10.81 -26.80 17.03
N LEU A 133 10.88 -27.89 16.25
CA LEU A 133 11.96 -28.11 15.27
C LEU A 133 11.93 -27.09 14.13
N LEU A 134 10.74 -26.66 13.67
CA LEU A 134 10.61 -25.58 12.69
C LEU A 134 11.15 -24.26 13.25
N ARG A 135 10.80 -23.92 14.51
CA ARG A 135 11.30 -22.71 15.20
C ARG A 135 12.81 -22.79 15.44
N TYR A 136 13.32 -23.94 15.83
CA TYR A 136 14.75 -24.19 16.03
C TYR A 136 15.54 -23.88 14.74
N ALA A 137 15.09 -24.39 13.59
CA ALA A 137 15.73 -24.13 12.31
C ALA A 137 15.71 -22.62 11.94
N GLU A 138 14.60 -21.92 12.24
CA GLU A 138 14.51 -20.46 12.07
C GLU A 138 15.47 -19.69 12.99
N ILE A 139 15.60 -20.08 14.27
CA ILE A 139 16.58 -19.52 15.22
C ILE A 139 18.02 -19.72 14.72
N LYS A 140 18.29 -20.85 14.07
CA LYS A 140 19.58 -21.17 13.45
C LYS A 140 19.82 -20.45 12.12
N GLY A 141 18.86 -19.65 11.65
CA GLY A 141 18.97 -18.81 10.47
C GLY A 141 18.68 -19.52 9.13
N GLN A 142 18.22 -20.78 9.16
CA GLN A 142 17.83 -21.54 7.96
C GLN A 142 16.45 -22.17 8.17
N PRO A 143 15.36 -21.41 7.98
CA PRO A 143 14.00 -21.92 8.11
C PRO A 143 13.72 -23.07 7.13
N LEU A 144 13.01 -24.10 7.61
CA LEU A 144 12.66 -25.27 6.82
C LEU A 144 11.63 -24.96 5.72
N PRO A 145 11.57 -25.77 4.62
CA PRO A 145 10.60 -25.57 3.55
C PRO A 145 9.15 -25.72 4.05
N GLN A 146 8.21 -25.05 3.37
CA GLN A 146 6.77 -25.10 3.70
C GLN A 146 6.19 -26.52 3.77
N SER A 147 6.75 -27.46 3.01
CA SER A 147 6.35 -28.87 3.04
C SER A 147 6.51 -29.49 4.43
N ALA A 148 7.56 -29.12 5.17
CA ALA A 148 7.82 -29.66 6.50
C ALA A 148 6.63 -29.43 7.45
N ARG A 149 6.08 -28.20 7.46
CA ARG A 149 4.90 -27.90 8.27
C ARG A 149 3.63 -28.57 7.76
N ARG A 150 3.41 -28.58 6.43
CA ARG A 150 2.25 -29.25 5.82
C ARG A 150 2.19 -30.73 6.21
N GLU A 151 3.33 -31.40 6.14
CA GLU A 151 3.43 -32.83 6.41
C GLU A 151 3.31 -33.16 7.90
N LEU A 152 3.82 -32.29 8.78
CA LEU A 152 3.56 -32.40 10.22
C LEU A 152 2.06 -32.25 10.54
N ASP A 153 1.38 -31.27 9.93
CA ASP A 153 -0.05 -31.07 10.12
C ASP A 153 -0.87 -32.26 9.60
N THR A 154 -0.51 -32.80 8.42
CA THR A 154 -1.11 -34.03 7.88
C THR A 154 -0.87 -35.23 8.80
N ARG A 155 0.33 -35.37 9.38
CA ARG A 155 0.62 -36.45 10.34
C ARG A 155 -0.29 -36.38 11.57
N LEU A 156 -0.50 -35.19 12.13
CA LEU A 156 -1.40 -34.99 13.26
C LEU A 156 -2.85 -35.35 12.91
N GLU A 157 -3.34 -34.94 11.75
CA GLU A 157 -4.67 -35.33 11.26
C GLU A 157 -4.82 -36.85 11.17
N LEU A 158 -3.83 -37.54 10.59
CA LEU A 158 -3.81 -38.99 10.49
C LEU A 158 -3.81 -39.65 11.88
N ASP A 159 -2.97 -39.18 12.81
CA ASP A 159 -2.89 -39.71 14.17
C ASP A 159 -4.21 -39.54 14.95
N MET A 160 -4.90 -38.41 14.81
CA MET A 160 -6.22 -38.21 15.42
C MET A 160 -7.26 -39.19 14.86
N HIS A 161 -7.26 -39.40 13.54
CA HIS A 161 -8.19 -40.33 12.91
C HIS A 161 -7.85 -41.80 13.20
N ASP A 162 -6.57 -42.17 13.31
CA ASP A 162 -6.13 -43.48 13.78
C ASP A 162 -6.56 -43.72 15.24
N ARG A 163 -6.45 -42.69 16.09
CA ARG A 163 -6.94 -42.76 17.47
C ARG A 163 -8.45 -42.99 17.53
N CYS A 164 -9.22 -42.33 16.67
CA CYS A 164 -10.66 -42.56 16.56
C CYS A 164 -11.01 -43.99 16.16
N ARG A 165 -10.27 -44.59 15.22
CA ARG A 165 -10.44 -46.00 14.83
C ARG A 165 -10.10 -46.97 15.97
N ALA A 166 -9.01 -46.69 16.68
CA ALA A 166 -8.52 -47.56 17.75
C ALA A 166 -9.34 -47.43 19.05
N ASN A 167 -9.80 -46.24 19.39
CA ASN A 167 -10.55 -45.97 20.61
C ASN A 167 -11.51 -44.76 20.45
N PRO A 168 -12.71 -44.96 19.88
CA PRO A 168 -13.67 -43.89 19.62
C PRO A 168 -14.38 -43.35 20.87
N ARG A 169 -14.12 -43.93 22.05
CA ARG A 169 -14.71 -43.56 23.36
C ARG A 169 -16.22 -43.25 23.30
N GLY A 170 -16.98 -44.17 22.70
CA GLY A 170 -18.45 -44.14 22.68
C GLY A 170 -19.09 -43.58 21.41
N SER A 171 -18.36 -42.86 20.56
CA SER A 171 -18.88 -42.43 19.25
C SER A 171 -17.76 -42.16 18.23
N GLU A 172 -17.61 -43.08 17.28
CA GLU A 172 -16.61 -42.98 16.21
C GLU A 172 -16.89 -41.77 15.31
N SER A 173 -18.14 -41.55 14.91
CA SER A 173 -18.52 -40.42 14.06
C SER A 173 -18.27 -39.07 14.71
N GLN A 174 -18.53 -38.92 16.02
CA GLN A 174 -18.22 -37.69 16.74
C GLN A 174 -16.71 -37.48 16.90
N CYS A 175 -15.96 -38.56 17.17
CA CYS A 175 -14.50 -38.50 17.23
C CYS A 175 -13.91 -38.00 15.89
N HIS A 176 -14.32 -38.62 14.77
CA HIS A 176 -13.88 -38.20 13.44
C HIS A 176 -14.31 -36.76 13.12
N ALA A 177 -15.54 -36.36 13.48
CA ALA A 177 -15.99 -34.98 13.27
C ALA A 177 -15.13 -33.97 14.03
N VAL A 178 -14.78 -34.25 15.28
CA VAL A 178 -13.90 -33.38 16.08
C VAL A 178 -12.49 -33.35 15.51
N ALA A 179 -11.93 -34.51 15.12
CA ALA A 179 -10.63 -34.59 14.47
C ALA A 179 -10.58 -33.75 13.17
N SER A 180 -11.61 -33.82 12.33
CA SER A 180 -11.70 -33.01 11.11
C SER A 180 -11.87 -31.51 11.39
N VAL A 181 -12.59 -31.11 12.44
CA VAL A 181 -12.69 -29.70 12.85
C VAL A 181 -11.33 -29.18 13.35
N TYR A 182 -10.59 -29.99 14.11
CA TYR A 182 -9.25 -29.65 14.56
C TYR A 182 -8.27 -29.54 13.39
N ALA A 183 -8.28 -30.51 12.48
CA ALA A 183 -7.46 -30.50 11.28
C ALA A 183 -7.76 -29.28 10.39
N ALA A 184 -9.04 -28.95 10.16
CA ALA A 184 -9.42 -27.78 9.38
C ALA A 184 -8.98 -26.45 10.06
N GLY A 185 -9.08 -26.36 11.38
CA GLY A 185 -8.61 -25.20 12.15
C GLY A 185 -7.09 -25.04 12.09
N LEU A 186 -6.35 -26.15 12.20
CA LEU A 186 -4.90 -26.23 12.05
C LEU A 186 -4.47 -25.82 10.64
N GLU A 187 -5.06 -26.43 9.61
CA GLU A 187 -4.76 -26.17 8.20
C GLU A 187 -5.01 -24.70 7.85
N PHE A 188 -6.13 -24.12 8.29
CA PHE A 188 -6.41 -22.69 8.11
C PHE A 188 -5.36 -21.81 8.79
N ASN A 189 -4.98 -22.13 10.03
CA ASN A 189 -3.96 -21.40 10.76
C ASN A 189 -2.61 -21.45 10.05
N SER A 190 -2.20 -22.63 9.61
CA SER A 190 -0.93 -22.86 8.90
C SER A 190 -0.92 -22.23 7.51
N TRP A 191 -2.01 -22.33 6.75
CA TRP A 191 -2.17 -21.62 5.48
C TRP A 191 -2.04 -20.10 5.66
N ARG A 192 -2.71 -19.53 6.67
CA ARG A 192 -2.61 -18.10 6.98
C ARG A 192 -1.17 -17.72 7.29
N GLN A 193 -0.46 -18.52 8.08
CA GLN A 193 0.96 -18.33 8.39
C GLN A 193 1.91 -18.75 7.26
N ARG A 194 1.39 -19.00 6.04
CA ARG A 194 2.18 -19.43 4.87
C ARG A 194 3.06 -20.65 5.12
N TRP A 195 2.60 -21.55 5.99
CA TRP A 195 3.31 -22.77 6.35
C TRP A 195 4.74 -22.52 6.89
N SER A 196 5.02 -21.32 7.42
CA SER A 196 6.29 -21.00 8.09
C SER A 196 6.36 -21.64 9.48
N ALA A 197 7.46 -21.46 10.21
CA ALA A 197 7.46 -21.79 11.63
C ALA A 197 6.37 -20.97 12.38
N PRO A 198 5.67 -21.58 13.35
CA PRO A 198 4.55 -20.96 14.04
C PRO A 198 5.02 -19.89 15.06
N GLY A 199 4.59 -18.64 14.86
CA GLY A 199 4.90 -17.50 15.73
C GLY A 199 3.86 -17.22 16.81
N HIS A 200 4.25 -16.40 17.80
CA HIS A 200 3.33 -15.84 18.80
C HIS A 200 2.53 -14.69 18.21
N GLU A 201 1.20 -14.77 18.28
CA GLU A 201 0.34 -13.77 17.67
C GLU A 201 -0.48 -13.00 18.69
N PRO A 202 -0.52 -11.65 18.59
CA PRO A 202 -1.42 -10.85 19.39
C PRO A 202 -2.84 -10.92 18.80
N VAL A 203 -3.53 -12.05 18.97
CA VAL A 203 -4.90 -12.28 18.47
C VAL A 203 -5.85 -11.14 18.84
N LEU A 204 -5.68 -10.57 20.05
CA LEU A 204 -6.40 -9.39 20.52
C LEU A 204 -6.16 -8.16 19.64
N ALA A 205 -4.91 -7.85 19.28
CA ALA A 205 -4.58 -6.72 18.41
C ALA A 205 -5.22 -6.87 17.03
N TRP A 206 -5.31 -8.10 16.52
CA TRP A 206 -5.86 -8.41 15.19
C TRP A 206 -7.38 -8.31 15.15
N GLY A 207 -8.05 -8.91 16.15
CA GLY A 207 -9.50 -8.81 16.30
C GLY A 207 -9.93 -7.35 16.47
N PHE A 208 -9.19 -6.61 17.29
CA PHE A 208 -9.44 -5.20 17.52
C PHE A 208 -9.15 -4.33 16.27
N GLY A 209 -8.04 -4.57 15.58
CA GLY A 209 -7.70 -3.88 14.32
C GLY A 209 -8.74 -4.11 13.22
N SER A 210 -9.21 -5.34 13.08
CA SER A 210 -10.26 -5.70 12.11
C SER A 210 -11.59 -5.00 12.44
N ALA A 211 -11.97 -4.95 13.72
CA ALA A 211 -13.16 -4.22 14.16
C ALA A 211 -13.07 -2.71 13.83
N VAL A 212 -11.91 -2.10 14.07
CA VAL A 212 -11.64 -0.69 13.71
C VAL A 212 -11.81 -0.47 12.21
N VAL A 213 -11.26 -1.34 11.36
CA VAL A 213 -11.39 -1.24 9.90
C VAL A 213 -12.86 -1.30 9.47
N VAL A 214 -13.65 -2.21 10.05
CA VAL A 214 -15.11 -2.28 9.80
C VAL A 214 -15.79 -0.96 10.17
N LEU A 215 -15.48 -0.41 11.35
CA LEU A 215 -16.07 0.85 11.81
C LEU A 215 -15.71 2.03 10.90
N LEU A 216 -14.45 2.14 10.46
CA LEU A 216 -14.00 3.19 9.53
C LEU A 216 -14.71 3.12 8.17
N LEU A 217 -14.95 1.91 7.65
CA LEU A 217 -15.68 1.70 6.39
C LEU A 217 -17.18 1.99 6.54
N LEU A 218 -17.81 1.54 7.62
CA LEU A 218 -19.24 1.76 7.87
C LEU A 218 -19.56 3.24 8.12
N ALA A 219 -18.67 3.99 8.77
CA ALA A 219 -18.84 5.42 9.04
C ALA A 219 -18.99 6.27 7.75
N ARG A 220 -18.70 5.69 6.58
CA ARG A 220 -18.86 6.34 5.27
C ARG A 220 -20.14 6.04 4.53
N VAL A 221 -20.86 4.98 4.89
CA VAL A 221 -22.11 4.65 4.20
C VAL A 221 -23.13 5.72 4.60
N PRO A 222 -23.70 6.50 3.66
CA PRO A 222 -24.66 7.53 4.00
C PRO A 222 -25.77 6.94 4.86
N GLY A 223 -25.94 7.47 6.08
CA GLY A 223 -27.00 7.02 6.97
C GLY A 223 -28.37 7.34 6.37
N ALA A 224 -29.37 6.50 6.63
CA ALA A 224 -30.77 6.75 6.24
C ALA A 224 -31.28 8.12 6.74
N ARG A 225 -30.67 8.68 7.80
CA ARG A 225 -30.95 10.03 8.32
C ARG A 225 -30.60 11.15 7.33
N ALA A 226 -29.53 11.02 6.55
CA ALA A 226 -29.15 12.05 5.56
C ALA A 226 -30.15 12.16 4.39
N ARG A 227 -30.94 11.09 4.12
CA ARG A 227 -32.02 11.10 3.11
C ARG A 227 -33.34 11.68 3.63
N ARG A 228 -33.56 11.69 4.95
CA ARG A 228 -34.80 12.23 5.56
C ARG A 228 -34.76 13.73 5.84
N GLY A 229 -33.58 14.36 5.88
CA GLY A 229 -33.43 15.81 6.05
C GLY A 229 -33.72 16.65 4.80
N GLY A 230 -34.06 16.03 3.66
CA GLY A 230 -34.52 16.70 2.44
C GLY A 230 -36.04 16.73 2.32
N GLY A 231 -36.75 16.96 3.43
CA GLY A 231 -38.16 17.34 3.35
C GLY A 231 -38.27 18.77 2.81
N PRO A 232 -39.35 19.12 2.08
CA PRO A 232 -39.55 20.48 1.59
C PRO A 232 -39.76 21.41 2.79
N GLY A 233 -38.69 22.02 3.28
CA GLY A 233 -38.79 23.11 4.24
C GLY A 233 -39.27 24.35 3.49
N GLU A 234 -40.46 24.83 3.85
CA GLU A 234 -40.92 26.19 3.59
C GLU A 234 -39.84 27.18 4.07
N GLY A 235 -39.07 27.69 3.11
CA GLY A 235 -38.18 28.82 3.28
C GLY A 235 -38.60 29.86 2.25
N ASP A 236 -39.30 30.88 2.71
CA ASP A 236 -39.70 32.07 1.95
C ASP A 236 -38.44 32.86 1.57
N GLY A 237 -37.83 32.45 0.46
CA GLY A 237 -36.67 33.08 -0.14
C GLY A 237 -36.64 32.70 -1.61
N GLY A 238 -37.03 33.63 -2.48
CA GLY A 238 -37.11 33.43 -3.93
C GLY A 238 -35.80 32.87 -4.51
N PRO A 239 -35.83 32.32 -5.74
CA PRO A 239 -34.65 31.75 -6.37
C PRO A 239 -33.61 32.85 -6.59
N GLU A 240 -32.70 33.02 -5.64
CA GLU A 240 -31.48 33.77 -5.85
C GLU A 240 -30.76 33.06 -6.99
N ALA A 241 -30.86 33.66 -8.18
CA ALA A 241 -30.32 33.14 -9.41
C ALA A 241 -28.88 32.71 -9.12
N ALA A 242 -28.65 31.40 -9.08
CA ALA A 242 -27.34 30.83 -8.86
C ALA A 242 -26.43 31.42 -9.92
N ARG A 243 -25.61 32.42 -9.52
CA ARG A 243 -24.61 33.01 -10.40
C ARG A 243 -23.88 31.84 -11.05
N PRO A 244 -23.82 31.75 -12.39
CA PRO A 244 -23.11 30.67 -13.04
C PRO A 244 -21.72 30.66 -12.44
N ALA A 245 -21.38 29.55 -11.78
CA ALA A 245 -20.06 29.38 -11.20
C ALA A 245 -19.05 29.67 -12.32
N PRO A 246 -17.99 30.46 -12.06
CA PRO A 246 -16.94 30.67 -13.05
C PRO A 246 -16.55 29.30 -13.61
N LEU A 247 -16.62 29.16 -14.93
CA LEU A 247 -16.19 27.93 -15.60
C LEU A 247 -14.82 27.59 -15.02
N PRO A 248 -14.61 26.38 -14.44
CA PRO A 248 -13.33 26.03 -13.87
C PRO A 248 -12.29 26.23 -14.98
N ALA A 249 -11.30 27.08 -14.70
CA ALA A 249 -10.26 27.45 -15.66
C ALA A 249 -9.80 26.19 -16.40
N SER A 250 -9.82 26.25 -17.73
CA SER A 250 -9.44 25.10 -18.56
C SER A 250 -8.05 24.62 -18.10
N PRO A 251 -7.88 23.33 -17.74
CA PRO A 251 -6.60 22.84 -17.29
C PRO A 251 -5.54 23.14 -18.34
N ASP A 252 -4.34 23.59 -17.93
CA ASP A 252 -3.20 23.68 -18.83
C ASP A 252 -2.99 22.29 -19.46
N ARG A 253 -3.24 22.22 -20.77
CA ARG A 253 -3.20 20.97 -21.53
C ARG A 253 -1.78 20.39 -21.52
N TYR A 254 -0.78 21.25 -21.60
CA TYR A 254 0.62 20.88 -21.66
C TYR A 254 1.11 20.33 -20.32
N ALA A 255 0.86 21.04 -19.21
CA ALA A 255 1.21 20.54 -17.88
C ALA A 255 0.47 19.23 -17.53
N THR A 256 -0.80 19.11 -17.95
CA THR A 256 -1.56 17.86 -17.80
C THR A 256 -0.92 16.71 -18.58
N PHE A 257 -0.53 16.95 -19.83
CA PHE A 257 0.19 15.99 -20.66
C PHE A 257 1.52 15.57 -20.03
N LEU A 258 2.36 16.52 -19.60
CA LEU A 258 3.65 16.22 -18.97
C LEU A 258 3.49 15.31 -17.76
N ARG A 259 2.49 15.56 -16.91
CA ARG A 259 2.22 14.76 -15.72
C ARG A 259 1.83 13.31 -16.05
N LEU A 260 1.02 13.10 -17.10
CA LEU A 260 0.60 11.76 -17.51
C LEU A 260 1.69 11.03 -18.29
N ALA A 261 2.40 11.73 -19.18
CA ALA A 261 3.50 11.18 -19.95
C ALA A 261 4.67 10.77 -19.05
N SER A 262 5.06 11.60 -18.08
CA SER A 262 6.10 11.26 -17.10
C SER A 262 5.73 10.04 -16.27
N LEU A 263 4.49 9.94 -15.79
CA LEU A 263 4.02 8.75 -15.08
C LEU A 263 4.10 7.50 -15.96
N GLY A 264 3.67 7.60 -17.23
CA GLY A 264 3.77 6.51 -18.20
C GLY A 264 5.21 6.06 -18.47
N LEU A 265 6.15 7.02 -18.62
CA LEU A 265 7.57 6.74 -18.82
C LEU A 265 8.18 6.01 -17.61
N VAL A 266 7.88 6.48 -16.39
CA VAL A 266 8.36 5.83 -15.16
C VAL A 266 7.85 4.40 -15.06
N VAL A 267 6.55 4.19 -15.28
CA VAL A 267 5.97 2.83 -15.27
C VAL A 267 6.63 1.96 -16.34
N ALA A 268 6.78 2.45 -17.58
CA ALA A 268 7.43 1.72 -18.66
C ALA A 268 8.89 1.37 -18.36
N GLY A 269 9.66 2.30 -17.78
CA GLY A 269 11.06 2.06 -17.40
C GLY A 269 11.20 0.97 -16.34
N GLN A 270 10.33 0.98 -15.33
CA GLN A 270 10.31 -0.06 -14.30
C GLN A 270 9.84 -1.41 -14.84
N SER A 271 8.88 -1.40 -15.77
CA SER A 271 8.47 -2.60 -16.52
C SER A 271 9.67 -3.22 -17.22
N LEU A 272 10.41 -2.40 -17.96
CA LEU A 272 11.55 -2.83 -18.77
C LEU A 272 12.64 -3.45 -17.89
N LEU A 273 12.99 -2.77 -16.79
CA LEU A 273 13.97 -3.30 -15.82
C LEU A 273 13.51 -4.62 -15.21
N THR A 274 12.25 -4.71 -14.78
CA THR A 274 11.74 -5.92 -14.15
C THR A 274 11.67 -7.08 -15.13
N LEU A 275 11.19 -6.83 -16.35
CA LEU A 275 11.18 -7.83 -17.41
C LEU A 275 12.59 -8.30 -17.76
N SER A 276 13.58 -7.40 -17.86
CA SER A 276 14.97 -7.78 -18.16
C SER A 276 15.59 -8.67 -17.08
N ARG A 277 15.29 -8.41 -15.80
CA ARG A 277 15.75 -9.25 -14.69
C ARG A 277 15.07 -10.62 -14.72
N TRP A 278 13.78 -10.64 -15.04
CA TRP A 278 12.99 -11.86 -15.09
C TRP A 278 13.35 -12.76 -16.27
N SER A 279 13.50 -12.21 -17.48
CA SER A 279 13.82 -12.98 -18.68
C SER A 279 15.31 -13.29 -18.84
N GLY A 280 16.17 -12.74 -17.97
CA GLY A 280 17.62 -12.83 -18.10
C GLY A 280 18.21 -12.09 -19.30
N PHE A 281 17.40 -11.35 -20.07
CA PHE A 281 17.89 -10.58 -21.22
C PHE A 281 18.61 -9.30 -20.75
N GLY A 282 19.93 -9.35 -20.67
CA GLY A 282 20.77 -8.21 -20.32
C GLY A 282 21.39 -7.55 -21.55
N ALA A 283 20.76 -6.49 -22.08
CA ALA A 283 21.42 -5.65 -23.09
C ALA A 283 22.22 -4.51 -22.42
N PRO A 284 23.47 -4.22 -22.86
CA PRO A 284 24.32 -3.20 -22.26
C PRO A 284 23.76 -1.77 -22.29
N TRP A 285 22.68 -1.50 -23.02
CA TRP A 285 22.04 -0.18 -23.10
C TRP A 285 20.84 -0.03 -22.16
N LEU A 286 20.35 -1.11 -21.52
CA LEU A 286 19.13 -1.07 -20.69
C LEU A 286 19.25 -0.10 -19.51
N TRP A 287 20.44 0.03 -18.92
CA TRP A 287 20.67 0.99 -17.85
C TRP A 287 20.51 2.44 -18.34
N VAL A 288 20.94 2.77 -19.57
CA VAL A 288 20.72 4.09 -20.18
C VAL A 288 19.22 4.32 -20.37
N ALA A 289 18.49 3.32 -20.87
CA ALA A 289 17.05 3.41 -21.04
C ALA A 289 16.34 3.65 -19.70
N ALA A 290 16.76 2.99 -18.63
CA ALA A 290 16.20 3.20 -17.30
C ALA A 290 16.37 4.64 -16.80
N TRP A 291 17.55 5.25 -17.02
CA TRP A 291 17.78 6.66 -16.68
C TRP A 291 16.97 7.63 -17.55
N VAL A 292 16.83 7.36 -18.85
CA VAL A 292 16.02 8.19 -19.76
C VAL A 292 14.53 8.11 -19.42
N LEU A 293 14.04 6.91 -19.10
CA LEU A 293 12.64 6.66 -18.74
C LEU A 293 12.29 7.14 -17.32
N GLN A 294 13.29 7.47 -16.50
CA GLN A 294 13.11 7.99 -15.15
C GLN A 294 12.62 9.46 -15.15
N ALA A 295 11.35 9.66 -15.49
CA ALA A 295 10.73 10.99 -15.66
C ALA A 295 10.08 11.56 -14.39
N VAL A 296 10.43 11.05 -13.20
CA VAL A 296 9.94 11.54 -11.90
C VAL A 296 10.09 13.07 -11.76
N PRO A 297 11.23 13.69 -12.16
CA PRO A 297 11.38 15.13 -12.04
C PRO A 297 10.32 15.95 -12.77
N VAL A 298 9.99 15.52 -14.00
CA VAL A 298 8.99 16.16 -14.85
C VAL A 298 7.60 16.07 -14.23
N PHE A 299 7.29 14.96 -13.55
CA PHE A 299 6.00 14.84 -12.85
C PHE A 299 5.86 15.84 -11.72
N PHE A 300 6.83 15.94 -10.81
CA PHE A 300 6.72 16.85 -9.67
C PHE A 300 6.73 18.32 -10.09
N PHE A 301 7.44 18.64 -11.17
CA PHE A 301 7.36 19.95 -11.82
C PHE A 301 5.95 20.27 -12.33
N ALA A 302 5.37 19.39 -13.16
CA ALA A 302 4.02 19.57 -13.69
C ALA A 302 2.94 19.52 -12.58
N GLY A 303 3.17 18.67 -11.58
CA GLY A 303 2.36 18.52 -10.38
C GLY A 303 2.38 19.78 -9.52
N GLY A 304 3.54 20.42 -9.36
CA GLY A 304 3.69 21.70 -8.67
C GLY A 304 2.91 22.81 -9.35
N HIS A 305 3.05 22.96 -10.67
CA HIS A 305 2.25 23.90 -11.44
C HIS A 305 0.73 23.71 -11.21
N ALA A 306 0.25 22.46 -11.30
CA ALA A 306 -1.15 22.13 -11.05
C ALA A 306 -1.58 22.37 -9.58
N ASN A 307 -0.68 22.17 -8.62
CA ASN A 307 -0.94 22.38 -7.20
C ASN A 307 -1.08 23.87 -6.88
N LEU A 308 -0.21 24.72 -7.45
CA LEU A 308 -0.26 26.17 -7.26
C LEU A 308 -1.54 26.77 -7.85
N LEU A 309 -1.90 26.42 -9.08
CA LEU A 309 -3.13 26.90 -9.71
C LEU A 309 -4.37 26.48 -8.91
N ALA A 310 -4.40 25.25 -8.42
CA ALA A 310 -5.49 24.77 -7.57
C ALA A 310 -5.56 25.52 -6.22
N TRP A 311 -4.41 25.83 -5.62
CA TRP A 311 -4.34 26.62 -4.39
C TRP A 311 -4.81 28.06 -4.62
N GLN A 312 -4.37 28.70 -5.70
CA GLN A 312 -4.79 30.03 -6.10
C GLN A 312 -6.29 30.10 -6.39
N ALA A 313 -6.85 29.10 -7.09
CA ALA A 313 -8.29 29.02 -7.34
C ALA A 313 -9.11 28.89 -6.05
N VAL A 314 -8.68 28.02 -5.12
CA VAL A 314 -9.35 27.89 -3.81
C VAL A 314 -9.26 29.21 -3.03
N ARG A 315 -8.11 29.88 -3.06
CA ARG A 315 -7.89 31.19 -2.44
C ARG A 315 -8.75 32.30 -3.04
N ALA A 316 -8.95 32.30 -4.36
CA ALA A 316 -9.81 33.25 -5.06
C ALA A 316 -11.28 33.06 -4.67
N ASP A 317 -11.70 31.81 -4.44
CA ASP A 317 -13.02 31.45 -3.94
C ASP A 317 -13.18 31.61 -2.41
N HIS A 318 -12.32 32.38 -1.74
CA HIS A 318 -12.26 32.56 -0.28
C HIS A 318 -12.15 31.25 0.53
N GLY A 319 -11.70 30.17 -0.10
CA GLY A 319 -11.42 28.91 0.54
C GLY A 319 -10.06 28.88 1.23
N GLY A 320 -9.90 27.94 2.15
CA GLY A 320 -8.66 27.72 2.88
C GLY A 320 -8.01 26.37 2.67
N TYR A 321 -7.09 26.02 3.57
CA TYR A 321 -6.27 24.80 3.51
C TYR A 321 -7.12 23.53 3.48
N GLY A 322 -8.13 23.45 4.34
CA GLY A 322 -9.02 22.28 4.41
C GLY A 322 -9.76 22.04 3.09
N ARG A 323 -10.27 23.09 2.44
CA ARG A 323 -10.98 23.00 1.14
C ARG A 323 -10.03 22.62 0.00
N TYR A 324 -8.83 23.18 -0.01
CA TYR A 324 -7.80 22.83 -0.98
C TYR A 324 -7.45 21.33 -0.90
N LEU A 325 -7.12 20.86 0.30
CA LEU A 325 -6.70 19.48 0.49
C LEU A 325 -7.85 18.48 0.31
N THR A 326 -9.04 18.72 0.86
CA THR A 326 -10.18 17.81 0.62
C THR A 326 -10.50 17.66 -0.86
N GLY A 327 -10.40 18.75 -1.65
CA GLY A 327 -10.58 18.72 -3.10
C GLY A 327 -9.54 17.86 -3.82
N ARG A 328 -8.27 17.91 -3.42
CA ARG A 328 -7.17 17.15 -4.05
C ARG A 328 -7.11 15.70 -3.58
N LEU A 329 -7.19 15.49 -2.27
CA LEU A 329 -6.99 14.19 -1.62
C LEU A 329 -8.16 13.24 -1.83
N THR A 330 -9.40 13.73 -1.86
CA THR A 330 -10.55 12.85 -2.08
C THR A 330 -10.46 12.17 -3.44
N TRP A 331 -9.94 12.88 -4.45
CA TRP A 331 -9.75 12.33 -5.78
C TRP A 331 -8.55 11.37 -5.83
N LEU A 332 -7.51 11.61 -5.04
CA LEU A 332 -6.28 10.81 -5.04
C LEU A 332 -6.37 9.54 -4.17
N LEU A 333 -6.88 9.64 -2.94
CA LEU A 333 -6.91 8.52 -1.98
C LEU A 333 -7.97 7.47 -2.31
N ARG A 334 -9.09 7.84 -2.97
CA ARG A 334 -10.14 6.89 -3.35
C ARG A 334 -9.65 5.80 -4.33
N PRO A 335 -9.02 6.14 -5.48
CA PRO A 335 -8.49 5.13 -6.39
C PRO A 335 -7.37 4.32 -5.74
N VAL A 336 -6.50 4.95 -4.97
CA VAL A 336 -5.39 4.28 -4.25
C VAL A 336 -5.91 3.26 -3.25
N LEU A 337 -6.94 3.60 -2.46
CA LEU A 337 -7.54 2.65 -1.53
C LEU A 337 -8.20 1.48 -2.27
N ALA A 338 -8.96 1.76 -3.33
CA ALA A 338 -9.58 0.69 -4.13
C ALA A 338 -8.52 -0.24 -4.72
N PHE A 339 -7.40 0.33 -5.18
CA PHE A 339 -6.26 -0.41 -5.70
C PHE A 339 -5.60 -1.27 -4.62
N VAL A 340 -5.27 -0.71 -3.46
CA VAL A 340 -4.69 -1.42 -2.31
C VAL A 340 -5.59 -2.59 -1.88
N LEU A 341 -6.90 -2.35 -1.73
CA LEU A 341 -7.84 -3.41 -1.35
C LEU A 341 -7.95 -4.52 -2.40
N ALA A 342 -7.97 -4.17 -3.70
CA ALA A 342 -7.97 -5.17 -4.76
C ALA A 342 -6.71 -6.04 -4.73
N TRP A 343 -5.55 -5.44 -4.49
CA TRP A 343 -4.26 -6.13 -4.45
C TRP A 343 -3.97 -6.88 -3.15
N LEU A 344 -4.62 -6.52 -2.04
CA LEU A 344 -4.63 -7.35 -0.84
C LEU A 344 -5.39 -8.66 -1.08
N VAL A 345 -6.46 -8.65 -1.88
CA VAL A 345 -7.28 -9.85 -2.11
C VAL A 345 -6.76 -10.70 -3.28
N LEU A 346 -6.12 -10.09 -4.29
CA LEU A 346 -5.72 -10.80 -5.51
C LEU A 346 -4.77 -12.00 -5.32
N PRO A 347 -3.83 -12.00 -4.36
CA PRO A 347 -2.97 -13.16 -4.11
C PRO A 347 -3.73 -14.42 -3.70
N LEU A 348 -4.94 -14.29 -3.12
CA LEU A 348 -5.74 -15.42 -2.67
C LEU A 348 -6.11 -16.40 -3.79
N PRO A 349 -6.82 -15.98 -4.86
CA PRO A 349 -7.13 -16.88 -5.97
C PRO A 349 -5.89 -17.38 -6.69
N LEU A 350 -4.78 -16.63 -6.71
CA LEU A 350 -3.53 -17.10 -7.31
C LEU A 350 -2.94 -18.28 -6.51
N GLN A 351 -2.94 -18.19 -5.18
CA GLN A 351 -2.48 -19.29 -4.33
C GLN A 351 -3.41 -20.51 -4.37
N LEU A 352 -4.73 -20.31 -4.42
CA LEU A 352 -5.71 -21.40 -4.57
C LEU A 352 -5.56 -22.16 -5.89
N LEU A 353 -4.89 -21.55 -6.88
CA LEU A 353 -4.61 -22.15 -8.19
C LEU A 353 -3.15 -22.64 -8.30
N ASP A 354 -2.45 -22.77 -7.17
CA ASP A 354 -1.06 -23.22 -7.03
C ASP A 354 -0.07 -22.44 -7.92
N VAL A 355 -0.27 -21.13 -8.02
CA VAL A 355 0.68 -20.24 -8.71
C VAL A 355 1.97 -20.11 -7.89
N PRO A 356 3.16 -20.31 -8.50
CA PRO A 356 4.44 -20.15 -7.81
C PRO A 356 4.58 -18.78 -7.13
N GLU A 357 5.09 -18.78 -5.90
CA GLU A 357 5.16 -17.58 -5.06
C GLU A 357 6.02 -16.47 -5.68
N ASP A 358 7.10 -16.84 -6.38
CA ASP A 358 7.99 -15.90 -7.07
C ASP A 358 7.26 -15.04 -8.09
N GLY A 359 6.30 -15.63 -8.82
CA GLY A 359 5.47 -14.92 -9.79
C GLY A 359 4.54 -13.92 -9.12
N VAL A 360 3.98 -14.29 -7.96
CA VAL A 360 3.12 -13.40 -7.15
C VAL A 360 3.93 -12.26 -6.53
N GLU A 361 5.14 -12.54 -6.05
CA GLU A 361 6.03 -11.55 -5.44
C GLU A 361 6.57 -10.56 -6.48
N LEU A 362 6.97 -11.05 -7.67
CA LEU A 362 7.41 -10.22 -8.80
C LEU A 362 6.35 -9.18 -9.19
N PHE A 363 5.11 -9.62 -9.39
CA PHE A 363 4.00 -8.72 -9.70
C PHE A 363 3.69 -7.82 -8.50
N GLY A 364 3.64 -8.37 -7.29
CA GLY A 364 3.42 -7.61 -6.07
C GLY A 364 4.37 -6.41 -5.93
N ARG A 365 5.66 -6.60 -6.22
CA ARG A 365 6.67 -5.53 -6.23
C ARG A 365 6.41 -4.49 -7.33
N LEU A 366 6.17 -4.92 -8.57
CA LEU A 366 5.83 -4.03 -9.70
C LEU A 366 4.62 -3.13 -9.42
N ILE A 367 3.67 -3.66 -8.66
CA ILE A 367 2.38 -3.05 -8.37
C ILE A 367 2.47 -2.09 -7.20
N ALA A 368 3.25 -2.43 -6.17
CA ALA A 368 3.49 -1.55 -5.04
C ALA A 368 4.34 -0.34 -5.44
N GLN A 369 5.22 -0.49 -6.44
CA GLN A 369 6.22 0.53 -6.75
C GLN A 369 5.63 1.92 -7.06
N PRO A 370 4.57 2.12 -7.87
CA PRO A 370 4.04 3.47 -8.12
C PRO A 370 3.49 4.17 -6.87
N LEU A 371 3.23 3.44 -5.77
CA LEU A 371 2.68 4.01 -4.54
C LEU A 371 3.65 4.96 -3.85
N TRP A 372 4.97 4.76 -3.92
CA TRP A 372 5.94 5.63 -3.24
C TRP A 372 5.82 7.07 -3.73
N PHE A 373 5.63 7.21 -5.03
CA PHE A 373 5.47 8.48 -5.68
C PHE A 373 4.17 9.17 -5.30
N VAL A 374 3.09 8.40 -5.16
CA VAL A 374 1.82 8.91 -4.64
C VAL A 374 2.01 9.40 -3.20
N GLY A 375 2.72 8.65 -2.37
CA GLY A 375 3.08 9.02 -1.00
C GLY A 375 3.81 10.36 -0.93
N VAL A 376 4.90 10.52 -1.69
CA VAL A 376 5.67 11.78 -1.76
C VAL A 376 4.83 12.90 -2.38
N TYR A 377 3.97 12.61 -3.36
CA TYR A 377 3.08 13.60 -3.96
C TYR A 377 2.00 14.09 -2.98
N LEU A 378 1.48 13.24 -2.09
CA LEU A 378 0.58 13.65 -1.01
C LEU A 378 1.25 14.71 -0.11
N VAL A 379 2.52 14.51 0.23
CA VAL A 379 3.32 15.47 1.01
C VAL A 379 3.51 16.77 0.22
N ALA A 380 3.85 16.70 -1.07
CA ALA A 380 4.01 17.88 -1.93
C ALA A 380 2.71 18.71 -2.04
N VAL A 381 1.57 18.04 -2.20
CA VAL A 381 0.23 18.67 -2.17
C VAL A 381 0.01 19.35 -0.82
N ALA A 382 0.26 18.66 0.30
CA ALA A 382 0.09 19.24 1.63
C ALA A 382 1.00 20.43 1.92
N ALA A 383 2.23 20.41 1.42
CA ALA A 383 3.20 21.49 1.56
C ALA A 383 2.93 22.69 0.62
N THR A 384 2.02 22.55 -0.36
CA THR A 384 1.80 23.58 -1.39
C THR A 384 1.52 24.98 -0.85
N PRO A 385 0.67 25.20 0.17
CA PRO A 385 0.42 26.55 0.68
C PRO A 385 1.66 27.21 1.30
N LEU A 386 2.43 26.44 2.07
CA LEU A 386 3.69 26.91 2.66
C LEU A 386 4.69 27.25 1.56
N MET A 387 4.87 26.32 0.61
CA MET A 387 5.75 26.51 -0.52
C MET A 387 5.32 27.69 -1.41
N ALA A 388 4.02 27.92 -1.59
CA ALA A 388 3.50 29.06 -2.34
C ALA A 388 3.73 30.38 -1.60
N ALA A 389 3.64 30.39 -0.27
CA ALA A 389 4.00 31.55 0.55
C ALA A 389 5.50 31.87 0.46
N LEU A 390 6.36 30.85 0.53
CA LEU A 390 7.81 30.99 0.33
C LEU A 390 8.13 31.47 -1.09
N HIS A 391 7.45 30.94 -2.10
CA HIS A 391 7.61 31.38 -3.49
C HIS A 391 7.29 32.87 -3.68
N ARG A 392 6.20 33.34 -3.05
CA ARG A 392 5.81 34.75 -3.12
C ARG A 392 6.78 35.69 -2.41
N ARG A 393 7.38 35.25 -1.28
CA ARG A 393 8.27 36.09 -0.45
C ARG A 393 9.72 36.06 -0.91
N ALA A 394 10.21 34.89 -1.30
CA ALA A 394 11.62 34.61 -1.52
C ALA A 394 11.81 33.68 -2.72
N ARG A 395 11.27 34.10 -3.87
CA ARG A 395 11.15 33.31 -5.10
C ARG A 395 12.46 32.66 -5.56
N LEU A 396 13.56 33.41 -5.54
CA LEU A 396 14.87 32.93 -5.98
C LEU A 396 15.60 32.17 -4.87
N LEU A 397 15.47 32.61 -3.61
CA LEU A 397 16.14 31.98 -2.48
C LEU A 397 15.59 30.58 -2.18
N THR A 398 14.28 30.35 -2.37
CA THR A 398 13.62 29.09 -1.98
C THR A 398 14.21 27.86 -2.69
N PRO A 399 14.42 27.83 -4.03
CA PRO A 399 15.11 26.73 -4.69
C PRO A 399 16.54 26.50 -4.19
N PHE A 400 17.33 27.57 -3.98
CA PHE A 400 18.71 27.44 -3.48
C PHE A 400 18.75 26.90 -2.06
N ALA A 401 17.85 27.35 -1.19
CA ALA A 401 17.73 26.84 0.17
C ALA A 401 17.36 25.35 0.20
N LEU A 402 16.49 24.89 -0.70
CA LEU A 402 16.14 23.47 -0.83
C LEU A 402 17.34 22.64 -1.30
N VAL A 403 18.10 23.11 -2.30
CA VAL A 403 19.32 22.43 -2.76
C VAL A 403 20.36 22.35 -1.64
N ALA A 404 20.57 23.46 -0.90
CA ALA A 404 21.48 23.48 0.24
C ALA A 404 21.04 22.49 1.34
N LEU A 405 19.74 22.45 1.64
CA LEU A 405 19.21 21.50 2.63
C LEU A 405 19.35 20.04 2.17
N MET A 406 19.17 19.74 0.88
CA MET A 406 19.44 18.41 0.33
C MET A 406 20.92 18.02 0.50
N ALA A 407 21.84 18.95 0.23
CA ALA A 407 23.27 18.71 0.42
C ALA A 407 23.62 18.46 1.89
N VAL A 408 23.01 19.21 2.83
CA VAL A 408 23.17 18.98 4.28
C VAL A 408 22.64 17.62 4.68
N VAL A 409 21.44 17.23 4.22
CA VAL A 409 20.86 15.91 4.52
C VAL A 409 21.75 14.78 4.00
N ASP A 410 22.26 14.90 2.78
CA ASP A 410 23.16 13.90 2.22
C ASP A 410 24.50 13.84 2.97
N ALA A 411 25.05 14.98 3.41
CA ALA A 411 26.27 15.01 4.23
C ALA A 411 26.05 14.33 5.59
N VAL A 412 24.95 14.63 6.27
CA VAL A 412 24.55 13.96 7.54
C VAL A 412 24.32 12.47 7.31
N ARG A 413 23.70 12.11 6.18
CA ARG A 413 23.45 10.71 5.82
C ARG A 413 24.74 9.91 5.73
N VAL A 414 25.73 10.46 5.03
CA VAL A 414 27.05 9.83 4.86
C VAL A 414 27.82 9.82 6.17
N ALA A 415 27.81 10.93 6.92
CA ALA A 415 28.57 11.06 8.16
C ALA A 415 28.07 10.16 9.31
N HIS A 416 26.77 9.87 9.36
CA HIS A 416 26.15 9.09 10.44
C HIS A 416 25.55 7.76 9.99
N GLU A 417 25.85 7.31 8.77
CA GLU A 417 25.27 6.10 8.15
C GLU A 417 23.73 6.06 8.28
N TRP A 418 23.10 7.24 8.20
CA TRP A 418 21.69 7.42 8.53
C TRP A 418 20.80 6.89 7.40
N ARG A 419 20.54 5.58 7.37
CA ARG A 419 19.81 4.89 6.28
C ARG A 419 18.48 5.56 5.89
N THR A 420 17.72 6.08 6.86
CA THR A 420 16.41 6.72 6.60
C THR A 420 16.50 8.15 6.07
N GLY A 421 17.69 8.77 6.04
CA GLY A 421 17.91 10.09 5.46
C GLY A 421 17.55 10.18 3.96
N GLY A 422 17.56 9.05 3.24
CA GLY A 422 17.13 8.99 1.84
C GLY A 422 15.68 9.47 1.61
N TYR A 423 14.76 9.20 2.54
CA TYR A 423 13.37 9.68 2.44
C TYR A 423 13.28 11.21 2.50
N ALA A 424 14.11 11.85 3.34
CA ALA A 424 14.16 13.30 3.44
C ALA A 424 14.65 13.92 2.13
N THR A 425 15.70 13.37 1.52
CA THR A 425 16.20 13.81 0.21
C THR A 425 15.12 13.69 -0.88
N LEU A 426 14.34 12.60 -0.91
CA LEU A 426 13.24 12.43 -1.86
C LEU A 426 12.15 13.50 -1.70
N VAL A 427 11.74 13.79 -0.45
CA VAL A 427 10.74 14.84 -0.18
C VAL A 427 11.28 16.22 -0.57
N LEU A 428 12.53 16.54 -0.22
CA LEU A 428 13.15 17.82 -0.57
C LEU A 428 13.28 18.00 -2.08
N GLY A 429 13.68 16.95 -2.81
CA GLY A 429 13.74 16.94 -4.26
C GLY A 429 12.37 17.18 -4.89
N ALA A 430 11.33 16.53 -4.38
CA ALA A 430 9.95 16.76 -4.81
C ALA A 430 9.50 18.22 -4.57
N LEU A 431 9.84 18.81 -3.42
CA LEU A 431 9.53 20.21 -3.10
C LEU A 431 10.31 21.20 -4.00
N LEU A 432 11.57 20.89 -4.33
CA LEU A 432 12.38 21.68 -5.25
C LEU A 432 11.75 21.70 -6.65
N LEU A 433 11.38 20.53 -7.16
CA LEU A 433 10.73 20.41 -8.47
C LEU A 433 9.35 21.08 -8.49
N GLN A 434 8.61 20.97 -7.39
CA GLN A 434 7.36 21.73 -7.20
C GLN A 434 7.61 23.24 -7.29
N GLN A 435 8.66 23.77 -6.67
CA GLN A 435 9.04 25.19 -6.76
C GLN A 435 9.39 25.62 -8.19
N LEU A 436 10.08 24.76 -8.95
CA LEU A 436 10.35 25.03 -10.38
C LEU A 436 9.03 25.08 -11.18
N GLY A 437 8.06 24.22 -10.84
CA GLY A 437 6.70 24.28 -11.39
C GLY A 437 5.96 25.58 -11.06
N PHE A 438 6.23 26.19 -9.90
CA PHE A 438 5.69 27.52 -9.55
C PHE A 438 6.36 28.62 -10.39
N CYS A 439 7.68 28.55 -10.58
CA CYS A 439 8.39 29.43 -11.51
C CYS A 439 7.85 29.34 -12.95
N TYR A 440 7.37 28.17 -13.37
CA TYR A 440 6.68 28.00 -14.65
C TYR A 440 5.30 28.68 -14.65
N ALA A 441 4.50 28.49 -13.60
CA ALA A 441 3.17 29.10 -13.46
C ALA A 441 3.22 30.64 -13.53
N ASP A 442 4.20 31.25 -12.87
CA ASP A 442 4.38 32.71 -12.84
C ASP A 442 5.14 33.25 -14.08
N GLY A 443 5.24 32.44 -15.14
CA GLY A 443 5.83 32.79 -16.43
C GLY A 443 7.34 33.02 -16.41
N SER A 444 8.02 32.70 -15.32
CA SER A 444 9.41 33.08 -15.13
C SER A 444 10.38 32.21 -15.89
N LEU A 445 10.07 30.91 -16.00
CA LEU A 445 10.80 30.02 -16.90
C LEU A 445 10.54 30.36 -18.37
N ALA A 446 9.40 30.96 -18.71
CA ALA A 446 9.12 31.39 -20.08
C ALA A 446 9.99 32.60 -20.52
N ARG A 447 10.55 33.36 -19.58
CA ARG A 447 11.44 34.51 -19.87
C ARG A 447 12.89 34.10 -20.15
N VAL A 448 13.27 32.86 -19.87
CA VAL A 448 14.63 32.36 -20.11
C VAL A 448 14.84 32.10 -21.60
N ARG A 449 16.00 32.51 -22.13
CA ARG A 449 16.35 32.31 -23.56
C ARG A 449 16.38 30.83 -23.90
N ARG A 450 15.81 30.46 -25.06
CA ARG A 450 15.84 29.09 -25.59
C ARG A 450 17.26 28.51 -25.73
N SER A 451 18.23 29.35 -26.07
CA SER A 451 19.64 28.96 -26.16
C SER A 451 20.22 28.50 -24.81
N ALA A 452 19.77 29.09 -23.70
CA ALA A 452 20.21 28.66 -22.36
C ALA A 452 19.67 27.27 -22.03
N TYR A 453 18.40 26.97 -22.36
CA TYR A 453 17.86 25.62 -22.22
C TYR A 453 18.58 24.61 -23.11
N ALA A 454 18.89 24.97 -24.36
CA ALA A 454 19.62 24.09 -25.27
C ALA A 454 21.05 23.79 -24.77
N GLY A 455 21.78 24.82 -24.34
CA GLY A 455 23.13 24.64 -23.77
C GLY A 455 23.11 23.79 -22.50
N LEU A 456 22.15 24.02 -21.60
CA LEU A 456 22.06 23.27 -20.34
C LEU A 456 21.61 21.83 -20.56
N ALA A 457 20.68 21.58 -21.49
CA ALA A 457 20.31 20.23 -21.90
C ALA A 457 21.51 19.48 -22.50
N LEU A 458 22.30 20.14 -23.38
CA LEU A 458 23.47 19.55 -24.02
C LEU A 458 24.56 19.16 -23.01
N VAL A 459 24.74 19.95 -21.94
CA VAL A 459 25.73 19.69 -20.87
C VAL A 459 25.23 18.64 -19.86
N SER A 460 23.92 18.58 -19.62
CA SER A 460 23.35 17.71 -18.57
C SER A 460 23.58 16.21 -18.83
N ALA A 461 23.46 15.74 -20.07
CA ALA A 461 23.66 14.33 -20.42
C ALA A 461 25.12 13.85 -20.21
N PRO A 462 26.16 14.53 -20.74
CA PRO A 462 27.54 14.14 -20.47
C PRO A 462 27.92 14.33 -19.00
N ALA A 463 27.40 15.34 -18.31
CA ALA A 463 27.62 15.49 -16.87
C ALA A 463 27.04 14.31 -16.07
N LEU A 464 25.82 13.86 -16.40
CA LEU A 464 25.21 12.69 -15.78
C LEU A 464 26.03 11.42 -16.08
N ALA A 465 26.45 11.22 -17.34
CA ALA A 465 27.28 10.08 -17.72
C ALA A 465 28.63 10.06 -16.98
N ALA A 466 29.28 11.22 -16.84
CA ALA A 466 30.53 11.35 -16.10
C ALA A 466 30.35 11.03 -14.61
N LEU A 467 29.28 11.54 -13.98
CA LEU A 467 28.97 11.24 -12.58
C LEU A 467 28.69 9.75 -12.34
N LEU A 468 27.98 9.10 -13.28
CA LEU A 468 27.73 7.66 -13.20
C LEU A 468 29.01 6.83 -13.37
N ALA A 469 29.90 7.24 -14.28
CA ALA A 469 31.19 6.57 -14.48
C ALA A 469 32.12 6.73 -13.27
N LEU A 470 32.16 7.91 -12.65
CA LEU A 470 32.95 8.20 -11.45
C LEU A 470 32.39 7.52 -10.20
N GLY A 471 31.08 7.28 -10.15
CA GLY A 471 30.37 6.65 -9.02
C GLY A 471 30.41 5.13 -8.96
N GLY A 472 31.15 4.46 -9.87
CA GLY A 472 31.43 3.02 -9.79
C GLY A 472 30.30 2.05 -10.21
N HIS A 473 29.04 2.50 -10.38
CA HIS A 473 27.90 1.61 -10.66
C HIS A 473 26.90 2.18 -11.69
N PRO A 474 26.98 1.77 -12.98
CA PRO A 474 26.09 2.29 -14.03
C PRO A 474 24.63 1.77 -13.98
N GLY A 475 24.30 0.78 -13.14
CA GLY A 475 23.10 -0.05 -13.29
C GLY A 475 21.79 0.37 -12.59
N ALA A 476 21.82 1.18 -11.53
CA ALA A 476 20.62 1.43 -10.71
C ALA A 476 20.06 2.84 -10.94
N ALA A 477 18.97 2.95 -11.73
CA ALA A 477 18.32 4.22 -12.06
C ALA A 477 17.47 4.84 -10.93
N VAL A 478 17.65 4.38 -9.69
CA VAL A 478 17.24 4.91 -8.37
C VAL A 478 17.19 3.69 -7.45
N ALA A 479 18.08 3.62 -6.46
CA ALA A 479 17.96 2.68 -5.36
C ALA A 479 16.75 3.09 -4.51
N LEU A 480 15.82 2.18 -4.29
CA LEU A 480 14.75 2.42 -3.32
C LEU A 480 15.36 2.32 -1.91
N PRO A 481 14.80 3.02 -0.91
CA PRO A 481 15.17 2.82 0.48
C PRO A 481 14.96 1.35 0.87
N GLY A 482 16.04 0.63 1.18
CA GLY A 482 16.01 -0.81 1.48
C GLY A 482 16.77 -1.70 0.48
N ASP A 483 17.19 -1.16 -0.69
CA ASP A 483 18.17 -1.86 -1.51
C ASP A 483 19.56 -1.71 -0.87
N ASP A 484 20.22 -2.81 -0.54
CA ASP A 484 21.62 -2.87 -0.09
C ASP A 484 22.55 -2.56 -1.28
N VAL A 485 22.44 -1.34 -1.83
CA VAL A 485 23.41 -0.84 -2.81
C VAL A 485 24.55 -0.19 -2.03
N GLU A 486 25.52 -1.02 -1.68
CA GLU A 486 26.84 -0.57 -1.25
C GLU A 486 27.38 0.43 -2.29
N GLY A 487 27.81 1.62 -1.84
CA GLY A 487 28.54 2.56 -2.68
C GLY A 487 27.75 3.62 -3.47
N ALA A 488 26.49 3.94 -3.11
CA ALA A 488 25.78 5.04 -3.77
C ALA A 488 26.47 6.41 -3.53
N GLY A 489 27.16 6.95 -4.54
CA GLY A 489 27.48 8.38 -4.61
C GLY A 489 26.20 9.21 -4.40
N SER A 490 26.29 10.36 -3.73
CA SER A 490 25.14 11.19 -3.30
C SER A 490 24.01 11.23 -4.37
N PRO A 491 22.88 10.50 -4.19
CA PRO A 491 21.75 10.48 -5.13
C PRO A 491 21.23 11.87 -5.47
N THR A 492 21.46 12.85 -4.58
CA THR A 492 21.07 14.25 -4.81
C THR A 492 21.67 14.83 -6.09
N VAL A 493 22.97 14.72 -6.31
CA VAL A 493 23.63 15.38 -7.46
C VAL A 493 23.16 14.77 -8.78
N LEU A 494 23.06 13.44 -8.84
CA LEU A 494 22.55 12.71 -10.00
C LEU A 494 21.12 13.12 -10.33
N LEU A 495 20.24 13.16 -9.32
CA LEU A 495 18.84 13.57 -9.48
C LEU A 495 18.71 15.03 -9.94
N LEU A 496 19.54 15.93 -9.40
CA LEU A 496 19.54 17.34 -9.79
C LEU A 496 19.97 17.53 -11.25
N VAL A 497 21.03 16.86 -11.70
CA VAL A 497 21.51 16.94 -13.08
C VAL A 497 20.47 16.34 -14.04
N LEU A 498 19.91 15.17 -13.71
CA LEU A 498 18.84 14.54 -14.48
C LEU A 498 17.62 15.46 -14.60
N ALA A 499 17.15 16.00 -13.47
CA ALA A 499 16.02 16.91 -13.44
C ALA A 499 16.26 18.15 -14.29
N LEU A 500 17.44 18.74 -14.20
CA LEU A 500 17.81 19.93 -14.96
C LEU A 500 17.78 19.65 -16.47
N GLY A 501 18.37 18.55 -16.91
CA GLY A 501 18.35 18.12 -18.31
C GLY A 501 16.94 17.89 -18.83
N GLN A 502 16.13 17.13 -18.08
CA GLN A 502 14.74 16.83 -18.45
C GLN A 502 13.87 18.09 -18.51
N LEU A 503 14.00 19.01 -17.54
CA LEU A 503 13.24 20.26 -17.53
C LEU A 503 13.63 21.19 -18.69
N CYS A 504 14.92 21.27 -19.03
CA CYS A 504 15.36 22.02 -20.20
C CYS A 504 14.76 21.45 -21.50
N LEU A 505 14.81 20.13 -21.66
CA LEU A 505 14.24 19.45 -22.83
C LEU A 505 12.72 19.69 -22.95
N VAL A 506 12.01 19.55 -21.83
CA VAL A 506 10.57 19.84 -21.75
C VAL A 506 10.30 21.29 -22.17
N MET A 507 11.02 22.27 -21.61
CA MET A 507 10.85 23.69 -21.97
C MET A 507 11.14 23.99 -23.44
N LEU A 508 12.10 23.29 -24.07
CA LEU A 508 12.37 23.40 -25.51
C LEU A 508 11.21 22.84 -26.37
N LEU A 509 10.62 21.72 -25.93
CA LEU A 509 9.52 21.05 -26.64
C LEU A 509 8.14 21.69 -26.40
N ARG A 510 8.04 22.65 -25.47
CA ARG A 510 6.78 23.27 -25.03
C ARG A 510 5.88 23.74 -26.16
N GLU A 511 6.38 24.57 -27.08
CA GLU A 511 5.56 25.14 -28.15
C GLU A 511 5.04 24.06 -29.11
N ARG A 512 5.92 23.12 -29.51
CA ARG A 512 5.55 22.00 -30.39
C ARG A 512 4.51 21.09 -29.75
N ALA A 513 4.71 20.72 -28.50
CA ALA A 513 3.77 19.89 -27.76
C ALA A 513 2.44 20.62 -27.52
N THR A 514 2.47 21.92 -27.23
CA THR A 514 1.25 22.72 -27.05
C THR A 514 0.45 22.81 -28.35
N ALA A 515 1.11 23.02 -29.50
CA ALA A 515 0.47 23.02 -30.81
C ALA A 515 -0.15 21.65 -31.14
N TRP A 516 0.56 20.56 -30.86
CA TRP A 516 0.03 19.20 -31.03
C TRP A 516 -1.20 18.94 -30.13
N LEU A 517 -1.15 19.36 -28.86
CA LEU A 517 -2.26 19.24 -27.90
C LEU A 517 -3.42 20.20 -28.16
N ALA A 518 -3.26 21.19 -29.04
CA ALA A 518 -4.36 22.00 -29.53
C ALA A 518 -5.31 21.16 -30.39
N GLY A 519 -4.79 20.14 -31.08
CA GLY A 519 -5.57 19.18 -31.85
C GLY A 519 -6.57 18.39 -31.00
N GLY A 520 -7.76 18.15 -31.55
CA GLY A 520 -8.85 17.46 -30.85
C GLY A 520 -8.51 16.00 -30.50
N THR A 521 -7.79 15.27 -31.36
CA THR A 521 -7.47 13.86 -31.12
C THR A 521 -6.41 13.65 -30.01
N PRO A 522 -5.23 14.31 -30.05
CA PRO A 522 -4.25 14.21 -28.97
C PRO A 522 -4.82 14.56 -27.59
N TRP A 523 -5.57 15.65 -27.50
CA TRP A 523 -6.18 16.07 -26.24
C TRP A 523 -7.25 15.09 -25.75
N ARG A 524 -8.04 14.45 -26.65
CA ARG A 524 -9.01 13.42 -26.23
C ARG A 524 -8.33 12.25 -25.53
N VAL A 525 -7.17 11.80 -26.01
CA VAL A 525 -6.41 10.71 -25.38
C VAL A 525 -5.89 11.14 -24.00
N VAL A 526 -5.27 12.32 -23.91
CA VAL A 526 -4.77 12.88 -22.64
C VAL A 526 -5.91 13.11 -21.64
N HIS A 527 -7.06 13.59 -22.11
CA HIS A 527 -8.23 13.81 -21.30
C HIS A 527 -8.80 12.49 -20.77
N TYR A 528 -8.94 11.48 -21.63
CA TYR A 528 -9.35 10.13 -21.21
C TYR A 528 -8.40 9.59 -20.12
N ALA A 529 -7.10 9.69 -20.36
CA ALA A 529 -6.07 9.23 -19.43
C ALA A 529 -6.12 9.95 -18.08
N ARG A 530 -6.44 11.25 -18.09
CA ARG A 530 -6.66 12.04 -16.87
C ARG A 530 -7.88 11.57 -16.08
N THR A 531 -8.94 11.16 -16.76
CA THR A 531 -10.23 10.80 -16.13
C THR A 531 -10.26 9.37 -15.59
N ALA A 532 -9.41 8.48 -16.12
CA ALA A 532 -9.40 7.06 -15.77
C ALA A 532 -7.98 6.52 -15.49
N PRO A 533 -7.23 7.12 -14.54
CA PRO A 533 -5.83 6.77 -14.31
C PRO A 533 -5.65 5.33 -13.82
N MET A 534 -6.51 4.81 -12.93
CA MET A 534 -6.39 3.43 -12.45
C MET A 534 -6.82 2.42 -13.50
N THR A 535 -7.85 2.74 -14.30
CA THR A 535 -8.25 1.89 -15.42
C THR A 535 -7.11 1.73 -16.42
N LEU A 536 -6.40 2.82 -16.75
CA LEU A 536 -5.23 2.73 -17.61
C LEU A 536 -4.12 1.90 -16.99
N TYR A 537 -3.84 2.09 -15.69
CA TYR A 537 -2.80 1.33 -15.02
C TYR A 537 -3.12 -0.17 -14.95
N LEU A 538 -4.36 -0.54 -14.63
CA LEU A 538 -4.83 -1.93 -14.68
C LEU A 538 -4.76 -2.50 -16.10
N GLY A 539 -5.14 -1.72 -17.12
CA GLY A 539 -5.04 -2.16 -18.52
C GLY A 539 -3.59 -2.40 -18.95
N TYR A 540 -2.67 -1.55 -18.50
CA TYR A 540 -1.24 -1.74 -18.67
C TYR A 540 -0.75 -3.03 -17.98
N LEU A 541 -1.16 -3.30 -16.73
CA LEU A 541 -0.80 -4.54 -16.03
C LEU A 541 -1.35 -5.78 -16.73
N THR A 542 -2.58 -5.71 -17.26
CA THR A 542 -3.18 -6.79 -18.06
C THR A 542 -2.37 -7.03 -19.33
N ALA A 543 -1.97 -5.96 -20.03
CA ALA A 543 -1.15 -6.07 -21.22
C ALA A 543 0.24 -6.63 -20.90
N LEU A 544 0.87 -6.20 -19.80
CA LEU A 544 2.14 -6.73 -19.33
C LEU A 544 2.04 -8.24 -19.04
N ALA A 545 1.02 -8.66 -18.28
CA ALA A 545 0.77 -10.06 -17.97
C ALA A 545 0.55 -10.89 -19.24
N ALA A 546 -0.19 -10.37 -20.21
CA ALA A 546 -0.40 -11.03 -21.50
C ALA A 546 0.91 -11.15 -22.31
N VAL A 547 1.74 -10.10 -22.33
CA VAL A 547 3.05 -10.13 -22.99
C VAL A 547 3.98 -11.15 -22.33
N VAL A 548 4.08 -11.14 -21.00
CA VAL A 548 4.86 -12.12 -20.24
C VAL A 548 4.38 -13.55 -20.53
N GLY A 549 3.07 -13.77 -20.52
CA GLY A 549 2.50 -15.06 -20.90
C GLY A 549 2.83 -15.46 -22.34
N SER A 550 2.82 -14.51 -23.28
CA SER A 550 3.15 -14.76 -24.68
C SER A 550 4.64 -15.02 -24.92
N LEU A 551 5.54 -14.35 -24.21
CA LEU A 551 6.99 -14.58 -24.33
C LEU A 551 7.37 -15.96 -23.78
N GLY A 552 6.77 -16.37 -22.66
CA GLY A 552 6.93 -17.74 -22.15
C GLY A 552 6.47 -18.83 -23.12
N LEU A 553 5.55 -18.53 -24.04
CA LEU A 553 5.12 -19.45 -25.11
C LEU A 553 6.13 -19.52 -26.27
N LEU A 554 6.90 -18.45 -26.52
CA LEU A 554 7.84 -18.35 -27.63
C LEU A 554 9.19 -19.01 -27.34
N ASP A 555 9.62 -19.05 -26.08
CA ASP A 555 10.89 -19.68 -25.67
C ASP A 555 10.88 -21.22 -25.79
N SER A 556 9.74 -21.88 -26.06
CA SER A 556 9.67 -23.34 -26.30
C SER A 556 8.49 -23.76 -27.21
N PRO A 557 8.60 -23.67 -28.55
CA PRO A 557 7.50 -23.94 -29.49
C PRO A 557 6.91 -25.36 -29.45
N SER A 558 7.70 -26.36 -29.05
CA SER A 558 7.25 -27.75 -28.86
C SER A 558 6.28 -27.93 -27.68
N THR A 559 6.15 -26.91 -26.82
CA THR A 559 5.22 -26.90 -25.68
C THR A 559 3.83 -26.37 -26.00
N ALA A 560 3.55 -25.90 -27.23
CA ALA A 560 2.25 -25.33 -27.59
C ALA A 560 1.11 -26.37 -27.73
N VAL A 561 1.42 -27.64 -28.00
CA VAL A 561 0.42 -28.73 -28.02
C VAL A 561 0.26 -29.35 -26.62
N THR A 562 1.35 -29.42 -25.85
CA THR A 562 1.37 -29.74 -24.42
C THR A 562 0.81 -28.62 -23.54
N TRP A 563 0.67 -27.39 -24.06
CA TRP A 563 -0.04 -26.25 -23.47
C TRP A 563 -1.51 -26.56 -23.15
N LEU A 564 -2.13 -27.39 -23.98
CA LEU A 564 -3.52 -27.83 -23.81
C LEU A 564 -3.64 -29.10 -22.96
N LEU A 565 -2.55 -29.88 -22.80
CA LEU A 565 -2.60 -31.28 -22.32
C LEU A 565 -1.72 -31.60 -21.10
N THR A 566 -0.73 -30.79 -20.72
CA THR A 566 0.19 -31.12 -19.60
C THR A 566 0.63 -29.90 -18.77
N SER A 567 0.66 -30.11 -17.45
CA SER A 567 0.85 -29.19 -16.33
C SER A 567 2.15 -28.38 -16.21
N GLY A 568 3.00 -28.30 -17.24
CA GLY A 568 4.44 -27.97 -17.10
C GLY A 568 4.94 -26.54 -17.38
N VAL A 569 4.11 -25.58 -17.79
CA VAL A 569 4.52 -24.17 -18.08
C VAL A 569 3.59 -23.18 -17.34
N PRO A 570 4.06 -21.98 -16.90
CA PRO A 570 3.35 -21.20 -15.89
C PRO A 570 2.00 -20.67 -16.41
N ARG A 571 0.90 -21.26 -15.90
CA ARG A 571 -0.51 -20.91 -16.17
C ARG A 571 -0.89 -19.52 -15.66
N TRP A 572 -0.06 -18.99 -14.77
CA TRP A 572 -0.38 -17.83 -13.94
C TRP A 572 -0.51 -16.50 -14.68
N PRO A 573 0.20 -16.19 -15.80
CA PRO A 573 -0.02 -14.93 -16.51
C PRO A 573 -1.40 -14.87 -17.18
N ALA A 574 -1.87 -16.00 -17.73
CA ALA A 574 -3.22 -16.11 -18.30
C ALA A 574 -4.31 -16.00 -17.22
N LEU A 575 -4.10 -16.64 -16.06
CA LEU A 575 -4.96 -16.49 -14.88
C LEU A 575 -4.99 -15.03 -14.39
N LEU A 576 -3.84 -14.36 -14.38
CA LEU A 576 -3.74 -12.96 -13.99
C LEU A 576 -4.51 -12.06 -14.96
N VAL A 577 -4.43 -12.29 -16.27
CA VAL A 577 -5.26 -11.59 -17.27
C VAL A 577 -6.75 -11.81 -17.02
N LEU A 578 -7.17 -13.06 -16.78
CA LEU A 578 -8.57 -13.40 -16.48
C LEU A 578 -9.08 -12.69 -15.22
N LEU A 579 -8.24 -12.53 -14.19
CA LEU A 579 -8.58 -11.81 -12.96
C LEU A 579 -8.55 -10.29 -13.13
N LEU A 580 -7.67 -9.74 -13.97
CA LEU A 580 -7.55 -8.29 -14.19
C LEU A 580 -8.66 -7.73 -15.09
N LEU A 581 -9.22 -8.51 -16.03
CA LEU A 581 -10.33 -8.08 -16.90
C LEU A 581 -11.60 -7.60 -16.15
N PRO A 582 -12.14 -8.34 -15.15
CA PRO A 582 -13.28 -7.87 -14.37
C PRO A 582 -12.92 -6.64 -13.51
N LEU A 583 -11.71 -6.60 -12.95
CA LEU A 583 -11.21 -5.43 -12.21
C LEU A 583 -11.15 -4.19 -13.10
N LEU A 584 -10.62 -4.32 -14.32
CA LEU A 584 -10.57 -3.25 -15.32
C LEU A 584 -11.97 -2.68 -15.59
N ARG A 585 -12.98 -3.54 -15.78
CA ARG A 585 -14.38 -3.09 -15.97
C ARG A 585 -14.95 -2.42 -14.73
N ALA A 586 -14.66 -2.95 -13.54
CA ALA A 586 -15.12 -2.38 -12.28
C ALA A 586 -14.53 -0.98 -12.05
N PHE A 587 -13.23 -0.80 -12.28
CA PHE A 587 -12.53 0.48 -12.15
C PHE A 587 -12.96 1.49 -13.21
N HIS A 588 -13.11 1.06 -14.47
CA HIS A 588 -13.64 1.95 -15.53
C HIS A 588 -15.01 2.51 -15.15
N ARG A 589 -15.88 1.66 -14.61
CA ARG A 589 -17.18 2.11 -14.10
C ARG A 589 -17.03 3.03 -12.90
N PHE A 590 -16.15 2.69 -11.95
CA PHE A 590 -15.88 3.50 -10.76
C PHE A 590 -15.36 4.90 -11.08
N GLU A 591 -14.50 5.03 -12.09
CA GLU A 591 -13.88 6.30 -12.51
C GLU A 591 -14.83 7.17 -13.37
N ARG A 592 -15.76 6.57 -14.13
CA ARG A 592 -16.77 7.30 -14.94
C ARG A 592 -17.82 8.06 -14.13
N HIS A 593 -18.06 7.72 -12.87
CA HIS A 593 -19.12 8.32 -12.03
C HIS A 593 -18.62 9.48 -11.13
N GLN A 594 -17.63 10.25 -11.57
CA GLN A 594 -16.97 11.25 -10.72
C GLN A 594 -17.43 12.69 -11.00
N ALA A 595 -18.50 13.10 -10.34
CA ALA A 595 -18.73 14.50 -9.99
C ALA A 595 -19.11 14.55 -8.50
N LEU A 596 -18.12 14.69 -7.62
CA LEU A 596 -18.41 14.97 -6.22
C LEU A 596 -18.72 16.46 -6.08
N PRO A 597 -19.84 16.84 -5.43
CA PRO A 597 -20.12 18.24 -5.13
C PRO A 597 -18.96 18.86 -4.35
N LEU A 598 -18.59 20.10 -4.69
CA LEU A 598 -17.60 20.84 -3.93
C LEU A 598 -18.12 21.10 -2.52
N CYS A 599 -17.31 20.77 -1.51
CA CYS A 599 -17.59 21.13 -0.15
C CYS A 599 -17.45 22.66 0.02
N ARG A 600 -18.54 23.32 0.45
CA ARG A 600 -18.58 24.75 0.77
C ARG A 600 -18.60 25.01 2.29
N THR A 601 -18.16 24.06 3.11
CA THR A 601 -18.12 24.28 4.57
C THR A 601 -17.09 25.35 4.91
N ARG A 602 -17.38 26.14 5.95
CA ARG A 602 -16.45 27.14 6.49
C ARG A 602 -15.23 26.44 7.05
N GLU A 603 -14.05 27.01 6.81
CA GLU A 603 -12.81 26.46 7.35
C GLU A 603 -12.72 26.70 8.86
N THR A 604 -12.51 25.63 9.63
CA THR A 604 -12.30 25.71 11.08
C THR A 604 -10.97 25.05 11.48
N HIS A 605 -10.50 25.31 12.71
CA HIS A 605 -9.31 24.64 13.26
C HIS A 605 -9.44 23.11 13.24
N ARG A 606 -10.64 22.59 13.52
CA ARG A 606 -10.93 21.15 13.47
C ARG A 606 -10.89 20.61 12.05
N THR A 607 -11.35 21.39 11.06
CA THR A 607 -11.22 21.03 9.65
C THR A 607 -9.74 20.94 9.26
N ARG A 608 -8.92 21.94 9.60
CA ARG A 608 -7.47 21.92 9.31
C ARG A 608 -6.79 20.73 9.98
N LEU A 609 -7.11 20.48 11.25
CA LEU A 609 -6.58 19.34 12.00
C LEU A 609 -6.92 18.01 11.33
N ALA A 610 -8.21 17.77 11.03
CA ALA A 610 -8.67 16.53 10.40
C ALA A 610 -7.98 16.31 9.05
N VAL A 611 -7.88 17.33 8.20
CA VAL A 611 -7.25 17.14 6.89
C VAL A 611 -5.73 16.99 6.97
N THR A 612 -5.06 17.65 7.93
CA THR A 612 -3.62 17.52 8.14
C THR A 612 -3.28 16.11 8.62
N LEU A 613 -3.98 15.62 9.65
CA LEU A 613 -3.87 14.23 10.09
C LEU A 613 -4.26 13.25 8.98
N GLY A 614 -5.29 13.59 8.21
CA GLY A 614 -5.76 12.81 7.07
C GLY A 614 -4.70 12.61 5.98
N VAL A 615 -3.97 13.66 5.62
CA VAL A 615 -2.79 13.55 4.75
C VAL A 615 -1.71 12.72 5.40
N GLY A 616 -1.36 13.01 6.66
CA GLY A 616 -0.27 12.36 7.36
C GLY A 616 -0.45 10.84 7.39
N TYR A 617 -1.59 10.38 7.88
CA TYR A 617 -1.94 8.96 7.91
C TYR A 617 -2.13 8.35 6.51
N GLY A 618 -2.69 9.11 5.56
CA GLY A 618 -2.81 8.65 4.17
C GLY A 618 -1.45 8.43 3.52
N ALA A 619 -0.49 9.35 3.70
CA ALA A 619 0.87 9.22 3.22
C ALA A 619 1.62 8.10 3.94
N LEU A 620 1.45 7.99 5.27
CA LEU A 620 2.03 6.92 6.09
C LEU A 620 1.59 5.55 5.59
N GLY A 621 0.29 5.34 5.38
CA GLY A 621 -0.22 4.06 4.87
C GLY A 621 0.24 3.75 3.44
N VAL A 622 0.23 4.74 2.54
CA VAL A 622 0.69 4.54 1.14
C VAL A 622 2.18 4.21 1.09
N VAL A 623 3.02 4.96 1.81
CA VAL A 623 4.47 4.71 1.84
C VAL A 623 4.79 3.44 2.62
N GLY A 624 4.03 3.14 3.68
CA GLY A 624 4.16 1.89 4.41
C GLY A 624 4.02 0.67 3.52
N PHE A 625 3.00 0.62 2.65
CA PHE A 625 2.83 -0.47 1.67
C PHE A 625 3.97 -0.59 0.65
N VAL A 626 4.75 0.48 0.42
CA VAL A 626 5.96 0.40 -0.42
C VAL A 626 7.05 -0.35 0.31
N VAL A 627 7.21 -0.12 1.61
CA VAL A 627 8.26 -0.75 2.43
C VAL A 627 7.89 -2.19 2.77
N THR A 628 6.64 -2.45 3.16
CA THR A 628 6.18 -3.79 3.58
C THR A 628 5.78 -4.70 2.41
N GLY A 629 5.59 -4.11 1.23
CA GLY A 629 4.84 -4.73 0.15
C GLY A 629 3.41 -5.10 0.56
N PHE A 630 2.75 -5.89 -0.28
CA PHE A 630 1.44 -6.48 0.01
C PHE A 630 1.52 -7.91 0.58
N ALA A 631 2.71 -8.50 0.59
CA ALA A 631 2.93 -9.89 0.98
C ALA A 631 3.18 -10.08 2.48
N GLY A 632 3.25 -9.00 3.26
CA GLY A 632 3.33 -9.05 4.74
C GLY A 632 4.74 -8.99 5.32
N GLN A 633 5.71 -8.44 4.60
CA GLN A 633 7.04 -8.17 5.17
C GLN A 633 6.95 -7.04 6.19
N ALA A 634 7.53 -7.24 7.38
CA ALA A 634 7.72 -6.15 8.32
C ALA A 634 8.73 -5.16 7.73
N GLY A 635 8.43 -3.87 7.84
CA GLY A 635 9.25 -2.80 7.29
C GLY A 635 9.47 -1.70 8.30
N SER A 636 10.59 -0.98 8.19
CA SER A 636 10.82 0.21 9.02
C SER A 636 10.71 1.48 8.18
N LEU A 637 9.82 2.39 8.59
CA LEU A 637 9.65 3.69 7.97
C LEU A 637 10.08 4.78 8.95
N GLY A 638 11.30 5.30 8.81
CA GLY A 638 11.79 6.37 9.68
C GLY A 638 11.87 5.96 11.16
N GLY A 639 12.15 4.69 11.44
CA GLY A 639 12.17 4.14 12.80
C GLY A 639 10.80 3.69 13.32
N LEU A 640 9.73 3.79 12.52
CA LEU A 640 8.44 3.17 12.80
C LEU A 640 8.44 1.76 12.21
N GLN A 641 8.32 0.74 13.06
CA GLN A 641 8.05 -0.62 12.57
C GLN A 641 6.59 -0.65 12.08
N VAL A 642 6.40 -1.03 10.83
CA VAL A 642 5.10 -1.09 10.16
C VAL A 642 4.90 -2.45 9.48
N ASP A 643 3.65 -2.91 9.51
CA ASP A 643 3.18 -4.08 8.77
C ASP A 643 2.01 -3.71 7.85
N ALA A 644 1.60 -4.64 6.96
CA ALA A 644 0.56 -4.38 5.98
C ALA A 644 -0.83 -4.09 6.60
N LEU A 645 -1.15 -4.65 7.77
CA LEU A 645 -2.40 -4.36 8.49
C LEU A 645 -2.37 -2.94 9.08
N GLN A 646 -1.26 -2.54 9.70
CA GLN A 646 -1.07 -1.18 10.19
C GLN A 646 -1.16 -0.17 9.05
N ASN A 647 -0.50 -0.44 7.92
CA ASN A 647 -0.55 0.41 6.74
C ASN A 647 -1.96 0.56 6.18
N LEU A 648 -2.76 -0.52 6.21
CA LEU A 648 -4.18 -0.48 5.87
C LEU A 648 -4.97 0.42 6.83
N ILE A 649 -4.74 0.29 8.14
CA ILE A 649 -5.37 1.14 9.17
C ILE A 649 -5.00 2.61 8.96
N HIS A 650 -3.71 2.93 8.76
CA HIS A 650 -3.26 4.30 8.49
C HIS A 650 -3.89 4.87 7.21
N LEU A 651 -3.92 4.10 6.11
CA LEU A 651 -4.54 4.52 4.86
C LEU A 651 -6.03 4.80 5.02
N LEU A 652 -6.76 3.90 5.70
CA LEU A 652 -8.19 4.06 5.96
C LEU A 652 -8.48 5.21 6.91
N LEU A 653 -7.67 5.40 7.95
CA LEU A 653 -7.78 6.53 8.87
C LEU A 653 -7.55 7.86 8.14
N GLY A 654 -6.54 7.91 7.27
CA GLY A 654 -6.26 9.08 6.43
C GLY A 654 -7.46 9.42 5.53
N TRP A 655 -7.98 8.41 4.85
CA TRP A 655 -9.17 8.52 4.00
C TRP A 655 -10.44 8.91 4.77
N TYR A 656 -10.59 8.40 6.00
CA TYR A 656 -11.68 8.71 6.91
C TYR A 656 -11.66 10.17 7.34
N LEU A 657 -10.52 10.68 7.81
CA LEU A 657 -10.37 12.05 8.27
C LEU A 657 -10.57 13.09 7.16
N VAL A 658 -10.10 12.79 5.94
CA VAL A 658 -10.41 13.62 4.75
C VAL A 658 -11.91 13.63 4.47
N HIS A 659 -12.61 12.51 4.68
CA HIS A 659 -14.07 12.45 4.53
C HIS A 659 -14.79 13.27 5.60
N VAL A 660 -14.38 13.16 6.87
CA VAL A 660 -14.93 13.93 8.00
C VAL A 660 -14.82 15.43 7.76
N ALA A 661 -13.66 15.89 7.27
CA ALA A 661 -13.47 17.29 6.91
C ALA A 661 -14.37 17.72 5.74
N ARG A 662 -14.53 16.86 4.73
CA ARG A 662 -15.37 17.12 3.56
C ARG A 662 -16.88 17.09 3.89
N SER A 663 -17.31 16.26 4.83
CA SER A 663 -18.72 16.18 5.25
C SER A 663 -19.09 17.25 6.28
N GLY A 664 -18.11 17.94 6.86
CA GLY A 664 -18.33 18.90 7.95
C GLY A 664 -18.53 18.24 9.32
N ALA A 665 -18.43 16.91 9.42
CA ALA A 665 -18.60 16.15 10.66
C ALA A 665 -17.47 16.36 11.69
N CYS A 666 -16.45 17.17 11.37
CA CYS A 666 -15.34 17.50 12.28
C CYS A 666 -15.78 18.21 13.57
N HIS A 667 -17.03 18.68 13.65
CA HIS A 667 -17.61 19.30 14.85
C HIS A 667 -18.30 18.30 15.80
N ASP A 668 -18.53 17.08 15.34
CA ASP A 668 -19.12 16.01 16.13
C ASP A 668 -18.05 15.29 16.95
N ARG A 669 -18.47 14.68 18.07
CA ARG A 669 -17.58 13.89 18.94
C ARG A 669 -17.19 12.54 18.32
N GLY A 670 -18.16 11.90 17.65
CA GLY A 670 -18.00 10.55 17.09
C GLY A 670 -16.75 10.38 16.24
N PRO A 671 -16.45 11.29 15.30
CA PRO A 671 -15.26 11.15 14.47
C PRO A 671 -13.92 11.19 15.19
N TRP A 672 -13.82 11.98 16.25
CA TRP A 672 -12.60 12.05 17.04
C TRP A 672 -12.44 10.83 17.95
N LEU A 673 -13.54 10.30 18.51
CA LEU A 673 -13.51 9.04 19.26
C LEU A 673 -13.08 7.87 18.38
N LEU A 674 -13.61 7.77 17.15
CA LEU A 674 -13.20 6.73 16.21
C LEU A 674 -11.74 6.89 15.76
N THR A 675 -11.26 8.13 15.62
CA THR A 675 -9.84 8.42 15.34
C THR A 675 -8.94 7.93 16.47
N ALA A 676 -9.31 8.18 17.73
CA ALA A 676 -8.57 7.68 18.89
C ALA A 676 -8.57 6.15 18.94
N LEU A 677 -9.74 5.53 18.73
CA LEU A 677 -9.88 4.07 18.69
C LEU A 677 -8.99 3.44 17.59
N ALA A 678 -8.91 4.08 16.42
CA ALA A 678 -8.12 3.59 15.30
C ALA A 678 -6.60 3.65 15.53
N CYS A 679 -6.13 4.41 16.53
CA CYS A 679 -4.72 4.50 16.87
C CYS A 679 -4.27 3.46 17.91
N VAL A 680 -5.20 2.73 18.53
CA VAL A 680 -4.88 1.71 19.54
C VAL A 680 -4.28 0.41 18.96
N PRO A 681 -4.80 -0.20 17.86
CA PRO A 681 -4.28 -1.48 17.39
C PRO A 681 -2.77 -1.49 17.09
N PRO A 682 -2.19 -0.45 16.43
CA PRO A 682 -0.73 -0.39 16.22
C PRO A 682 0.10 -0.37 17.50
N MET A 683 -0.48 0.01 18.65
CA MET A 683 0.20 0.04 19.94
C MET A 683 0.11 -1.29 20.71
N LEU A 684 -0.73 -2.24 20.25
CA LEU A 684 -0.94 -3.54 20.89
C LEU A 684 -0.02 -4.66 20.35
N VAL A 685 0.97 -4.30 19.53
CA VAL A 685 2.01 -5.24 19.09
C VAL A 685 2.87 -5.66 20.29
N LEU A 686 3.42 -6.88 20.26
CA LEU A 686 4.20 -7.46 21.37
C LEU A 686 5.38 -6.56 21.81
N GLU A 687 6.05 -5.90 20.85
CA GLU A 687 7.17 -4.99 21.10
C GLU A 687 6.99 -3.67 20.34
N PRO A 688 6.16 -2.74 20.85
CA PRO A 688 5.91 -1.48 20.17
C PRO A 688 7.12 -0.55 20.34
N THR A 689 7.63 0.02 19.25
CA THR A 689 8.72 1.00 19.33
C THR A 689 8.26 2.30 19.99
N SER A 690 9.19 3.03 20.61
CA SER A 690 8.91 4.34 21.22
C SER A 690 8.30 5.35 20.23
N SER A 691 8.70 5.27 18.96
CA SER A 691 8.17 6.07 17.85
C SER A 691 6.69 5.78 17.55
N VAL A 692 6.29 4.49 17.55
CA VAL A 692 4.90 4.06 17.35
C VAL A 692 4.02 4.55 18.50
N LEU A 693 4.50 4.36 19.74
CA LEU A 693 3.79 4.83 20.95
C LEU A 693 3.64 6.35 20.96
N ALA A 694 4.69 7.09 20.59
CA ALA A 694 4.66 8.55 20.54
C ALA A 694 3.67 9.08 19.49
N LEU A 695 3.71 8.55 18.26
CA LEU A 695 2.85 8.99 17.16
C LEU A 695 1.36 8.74 17.48
N HIS A 696 1.02 7.52 17.88
CA HIS A 696 -0.35 7.13 18.14
C HIS A 696 -0.87 7.71 19.46
N GLY A 697 -0.05 7.74 20.51
CA GLY A 697 -0.38 8.39 21.78
C GLY A 697 -0.66 9.89 21.63
N ALA A 698 0.19 10.61 20.87
CA ALA A 698 -0.05 12.02 20.57
C ALA A 698 -1.34 12.23 19.77
N THR A 699 -1.62 11.35 18.80
CA THR A 699 -2.86 11.43 18.01
C THR A 699 -4.10 11.18 18.86
N ILE A 700 -4.05 10.21 19.78
CA ILE A 700 -5.13 9.93 20.74
C ILE A 700 -5.38 11.16 21.60
N ALA A 701 -4.34 11.76 22.19
CA ALA A 701 -4.46 12.96 23.01
C ALA A 701 -5.11 14.12 22.22
N VAL A 702 -4.63 14.37 21.00
CA VAL A 702 -5.18 15.41 20.12
C VAL A 702 -6.65 15.14 19.76
N ALA A 703 -7.01 13.89 19.46
CA ALA A 703 -8.38 13.50 19.14
C ALA A 703 -9.31 13.67 20.36
N LEU A 704 -8.87 13.27 21.56
CA LEU A 704 -9.63 13.46 22.79
C LEU A 704 -9.82 14.95 23.12
N LEU A 705 -8.80 15.79 22.91
CA LEU A 705 -8.92 17.25 23.05
C LEU A 705 -9.93 17.84 22.05
N ALA A 706 -9.89 17.40 20.78
CA ALA A 706 -10.83 17.83 19.77
C ALA A 706 -12.28 17.39 20.08
N CYS A 707 -12.45 16.25 20.75
CA CYS A 707 -13.72 15.73 21.26
C CYS A 707 -14.25 16.55 22.45
N ALA A 708 -13.36 16.93 23.39
CA ALA A 708 -13.70 17.62 24.63
C ALA A 708 -13.98 19.12 24.44
N ALA A 709 -13.35 19.77 23.46
CA ALA A 709 -13.53 21.20 23.21
C ALA A 709 -15.02 21.55 22.98
N LYS A 710 -15.54 22.54 23.73
CA LYS A 710 -16.94 22.99 23.68
C LYS A 710 -17.42 23.28 22.25
N GLN A 711 -18.65 22.89 21.93
CA GLN A 711 -19.32 23.12 20.64
C GLN A 711 -19.88 24.55 20.50
N ASP A 712 -19.19 25.57 21.02
CA ASP A 712 -19.72 26.94 21.21
C ASP A 712 -20.00 27.72 19.90
N GLN A 713 -19.96 27.09 18.73
CA GLN A 713 -20.26 27.75 17.45
C GLN A 713 -21.62 27.38 16.83
N GLN A 714 -22.45 26.52 17.46
CA GLN A 714 -23.76 26.15 16.89
C GLN A 714 -24.91 27.14 17.17
N ARG A 715 -24.67 28.29 17.83
CA ARG A 715 -25.74 29.28 18.11
C ARG A 715 -25.32 30.76 17.95
N ALA A 716 -24.45 31.08 17.00
CA ALA A 716 -24.41 32.46 16.50
C ALA A 716 -25.39 32.55 15.31
N PRO A 717 -26.49 33.33 15.42
CA PRO A 717 -27.46 33.44 14.34
C PRO A 717 -26.76 33.94 13.06
N GLU A 718 -27.30 33.50 11.93
CA GLU A 718 -26.94 33.94 10.59
C GLU A 718 -26.97 35.47 10.54
N HIS A 719 -25.81 36.11 10.62
CA HIS A 719 -25.64 37.49 10.18
C HIS A 719 -24.82 37.46 8.91
N TRP A 720 -25.55 37.34 7.80
CA TRP A 720 -25.20 38.06 6.59
C TRP A 720 -25.23 39.55 6.92
N GLN A 721 -24.07 40.11 7.26
CA GLN A 721 -23.79 41.50 6.94
C GLN A 721 -22.45 41.54 6.20
N PRO A 722 -22.44 41.91 4.91
CA PRO A 722 -21.21 42.35 4.30
C PRO A 722 -20.78 43.59 5.09
N ARG A 723 -19.62 43.54 5.75
CA ARG A 723 -18.96 44.79 6.12
C ARG A 723 -18.68 45.49 4.80
N GLU A 724 -19.42 46.56 4.55
CA GLU A 724 -19.15 47.52 3.49
C GLU A 724 -17.65 47.82 3.49
N ALA A 725 -17.08 47.87 2.29
CA ALA A 725 -15.79 48.49 2.09
C ALA A 725 -15.88 49.89 2.71
N LEU A 726 -15.13 50.12 3.78
CA LEU A 726 -14.87 51.47 4.28
C LEU A 726 -14.10 52.19 3.18
N HIS A 727 -14.88 52.84 2.33
CA HIS A 727 -14.48 53.96 1.53
C HIS A 727 -14.17 55.14 2.47
N HIS A 728 -12.92 55.62 2.35
CA HIS A 728 -12.52 57.04 2.42
C HIS A 728 -12.35 57.71 3.80
N PRO A 729 -11.54 58.78 3.89
CA PRO A 729 -10.93 59.61 2.83
C PRO A 729 -9.66 59.06 2.20
#